data_AF-A0A916B547-F1
#
_entry.id   AF-A0A916B547-F1
#
_cell.length_a   1.000
_cell.length_b   1.000
_cell.length_c   1.000
_cell.angle_alpha   90.00
_cell.angle_beta   90.00
_cell.angle_gamma   90.00
#
_symmetry.space_group_name_H-M   'P 1'
#
loop_
_entity.id
_entity.type
_entity.pdbx_description
1 polymer ?
#
loop_
_entity_poly.entity_id
_entity_poly.type
_entity_poly.pdbx_seq_one_letter_code
_entity_poly.pdbx_strand_id
1 'polypeptide(L)'
;MATNTDIAAAMKVKLENIFETLPPETDFQTGIRRAPARNFTLSKSETKLALKNALRYIPEKWHARLAPEFLDELLTRGRIYGYRFRPPGKLRGRPIEQYQGNCIEGRAFQVMIDNNLDFDVALYPYELVTYGETGQVCQNWMQYCLIKRYLEIITAEQTLVVASGHPVGLFHSSPQAPRVIITNALMVGMFDDQANWHRAMALGVANYGQMTAGGWMYIGPQGIVHGTYSTLLNAARAKLGVPAQADMGGILFVSSGLGGMSGAQGKASEIANGVGIIAEVDPSRIHTRHEQGWVSQVTADPAEAFAQAQGFRDQKKGAAIAFQGNIVDLLEYAVANEIHIDLLSDQTSCHVVYDGGYCPQGLTFEERTDLLRSDHARFMRLVDRSLKRHFELIRILTEKGVYFFDYGNSFLKAVFDAGVKEICKNGRDSLEGFIFPSYVEDIMGPVLFDYGYGPFRWVCLSGKSEDLAKTDQAAMACIDPDRRFQDRDNYVWIRDAGKNKMVVGTQARILYQDALGRMAIALKFNQMVRDGDVGPVMLGRDHHDTGGTDSPFRETANIKDGSNIMADMAVHCFAGNAARGMSLVALHNGGGVGIGKAINGGFGMVLDGSRRVDEILKRAFPWDVMGGVARRAWARNENSIETVISYNQSRPDTDHLTLPFIPDDSLLEEVIAEKFES
;
A
#
# COMPACT_ATOMS: atom_id res chain seq x y z
N MET A 1 12.46 -42.05 -12.50
CA MET A 1 11.84 -40.80 -12.03
C MET A 1 11.14 -41.11 -10.71
N ALA A 2 11.13 -40.16 -9.76
CA ALA A 2 10.37 -40.32 -8.52
C ALA A 2 8.87 -40.43 -8.82
N THR A 3 8.15 -41.26 -8.07
CA THR A 3 6.68 -41.39 -8.15
C THR A 3 5.96 -40.44 -7.20
N ASN A 4 4.65 -40.22 -7.37
CA ASN A 4 3.87 -39.42 -6.42
C ASN A 4 3.86 -40.04 -5.01
N THR A 5 3.96 -41.37 -4.90
CA THR A 5 4.11 -42.06 -3.61
C THR A 5 5.43 -41.70 -2.93
N ASP A 6 6.54 -41.70 -3.69
CA ASP A 6 7.86 -41.30 -3.17
C ASP A 6 7.85 -39.84 -2.71
N ILE A 7 7.25 -38.95 -3.52
CA ILE A 7 7.12 -37.51 -3.21
C ILE A 7 6.28 -37.31 -1.94
N ALA A 8 5.12 -37.95 -1.84
CA ALA A 8 4.24 -37.84 -0.69
C ALA A 8 4.91 -38.37 0.60
N ALA A 9 5.66 -39.46 0.51
CA ALA A 9 6.40 -40.02 1.64
C ALA A 9 7.53 -39.10 2.14
N ALA A 10 8.16 -38.34 1.24
CA ALA A 10 9.22 -37.39 1.59
C ALA A 10 8.73 -36.09 2.25
N MET A 11 7.44 -35.76 2.13
CA MET A 11 6.87 -34.52 2.64
C MET A 11 6.31 -34.66 4.07
N LYS A 12 6.79 -33.83 4.99
CA LYS A 12 6.20 -33.67 6.34
C LYS A 12 5.02 -32.69 6.38
N VAL A 13 5.01 -31.70 5.49
CA VAL A 13 3.94 -30.70 5.35
C VAL A 13 3.29 -30.90 3.98
N LYS A 14 2.02 -31.29 3.99
CA LYS A 14 1.21 -31.59 2.80
C LYS A 14 -0.27 -31.50 3.15
N LEU A 15 -1.13 -31.23 2.17
CA LEU A 15 -2.56 -31.03 2.42
C LEU A 15 -3.25 -32.24 3.03
N GLU A 16 -2.81 -33.46 2.73
CA GLU A 16 -3.38 -34.67 3.34
C GLU A 16 -3.08 -34.83 4.84
N ASN A 17 -2.11 -34.09 5.38
CA ASN A 17 -1.87 -34.01 6.82
C ASN A 17 -2.79 -32.98 7.50
N ILE A 18 -3.43 -32.11 6.71
CA ILE A 18 -4.36 -31.07 7.17
C ILE A 18 -5.81 -31.54 6.99
N PHE A 19 -6.07 -32.29 5.91
CA PHE A 19 -7.38 -32.81 5.56
C PHE A 19 -7.30 -34.33 5.34
N GLU A 20 -7.96 -35.09 6.20
CA GLU A 20 -8.02 -36.56 6.09
C GLU A 20 -8.74 -37.01 4.82
N THR A 21 -9.82 -36.30 4.47
CA THR A 21 -10.64 -36.50 3.28
C THR A 21 -10.69 -35.23 2.46
N LEU A 22 -11.14 -35.34 1.20
CA LEU A 22 -11.36 -34.17 0.36
C LEU A 22 -12.42 -33.27 1.03
N PRO A 23 -12.13 -32.00 1.38
CA PRO A 23 -13.10 -31.14 2.04
C PRO A 23 -14.35 -30.95 1.18
N PRO A 24 -15.53 -30.65 1.75
CA PRO A 24 -16.74 -30.39 0.97
C PRO A 24 -16.61 -29.09 0.14
N GLU A 25 -17.53 -28.89 -0.79
CA GLU A 25 -17.59 -27.63 -1.56
C GLU A 25 -17.86 -26.45 -0.62
N THR A 26 -17.31 -25.29 -0.97
CA THR A 26 -17.38 -24.10 -0.12
C THR A 26 -18.69 -23.36 -0.32
N ASP A 27 -19.43 -23.19 0.77
CA ASP A 27 -20.59 -22.30 0.79
C ASP A 27 -20.17 -20.84 0.94
N PHE A 28 -20.60 -20.00 0.01
CA PHE A 28 -20.37 -18.56 0.04
C PHE A 28 -21.57 -17.84 0.65
N GLN A 29 -21.32 -17.08 1.72
CA GLN A 29 -22.34 -16.19 2.28
C GLN A 29 -22.74 -15.12 1.24
N THR A 30 -24.05 -14.97 1.04
CA THR A 30 -24.63 -13.93 0.18
C THR A 30 -24.35 -12.53 0.74
N GLY A 31 -24.24 -11.52 -0.13
CA GLY A 31 -23.99 -10.14 0.26
C GLY A 31 -22.53 -9.80 0.62
N ILE A 32 -21.63 -10.79 0.68
CA ILE A 32 -20.19 -10.53 0.80
C ILE A 32 -19.59 -10.29 -0.58
N ARG A 33 -18.78 -9.23 -0.71
CA ARG A 33 -18.13 -8.85 -1.97
C ARG A 33 -17.23 -9.96 -2.52
N ARG A 34 -17.21 -10.08 -3.84
CA ARG A 34 -16.41 -11.04 -4.61
C ARG A 34 -15.55 -10.31 -5.63
N ALA A 35 -14.35 -10.81 -5.88
CA ALA A 35 -13.51 -10.25 -6.92
C ALA A 35 -14.18 -10.43 -8.30
N PRO A 36 -14.08 -9.45 -9.20
CA PRO A 36 -14.57 -9.60 -10.57
C PRO A 36 -13.79 -10.72 -11.29
N ALA A 37 -14.46 -11.38 -12.24
CA ALA A 37 -13.80 -12.35 -13.11
C ALA A 37 -12.68 -11.68 -13.89
N ARG A 38 -11.52 -12.34 -13.99
CA ARG A 38 -10.40 -11.89 -14.81
C ARG A 38 -10.48 -12.49 -16.20
N ASN A 39 -9.95 -11.77 -17.19
CA ASN A 39 -9.92 -12.26 -18.56
C ASN A 39 -9.08 -13.54 -18.64
N PHE A 40 -9.70 -14.62 -19.10
CA PHE A 40 -9.03 -15.87 -19.39
C PHE A 40 -8.35 -15.77 -20.76
N THR A 41 -7.02 -15.77 -20.78
CA THR A 41 -6.20 -15.56 -22.00
C THR A 41 -5.28 -16.73 -22.35
N LEU A 42 -5.32 -17.82 -21.57
CA LEU A 42 -4.40 -18.93 -21.73
C LEU A 42 -4.77 -19.80 -22.95
N SER A 43 -3.75 -20.20 -23.71
CA SER A 43 -3.88 -21.24 -24.74
C SER A 43 -4.17 -22.61 -24.14
N LYS A 44 -4.63 -23.58 -24.95
CA LYS A 44 -4.92 -24.94 -24.46
C LYS A 44 -3.73 -25.62 -23.74
N SER A 45 -2.51 -25.40 -24.24
CA SER A 45 -1.29 -25.91 -23.62
C SER A 45 -1.01 -25.25 -22.27
N GLU A 46 -1.25 -23.94 -22.17
CA GLU A 46 -1.10 -23.17 -20.93
C GLU A 46 -2.20 -23.48 -19.92
N THR A 47 -3.43 -23.71 -20.34
CA THR A 47 -4.51 -24.21 -19.48
C THR A 47 -4.12 -25.54 -18.86
N LYS A 48 -3.57 -26.47 -19.65
CA LYS A 48 -3.05 -27.74 -19.14
C LYS A 48 -1.91 -27.50 -18.14
N LEU A 49 -1.04 -26.53 -18.39
CA LEU A 49 0.04 -26.15 -17.48
C LEU A 49 -0.49 -25.55 -16.17
N ALA A 50 -1.47 -24.66 -16.22
CA ALA A 50 -2.12 -24.06 -15.04
C ALA A 50 -2.75 -25.14 -14.15
N LEU A 51 -3.45 -26.12 -14.75
CA LEU A 51 -3.99 -27.26 -14.02
C LEU A 51 -2.91 -28.11 -13.36
N LYS A 52 -1.82 -28.41 -14.08
CA LYS A 52 -0.65 -29.11 -13.50
C LYS A 52 -0.06 -28.33 -12.32
N ASN A 53 0.05 -27.01 -12.45
CA ASN A 53 0.59 -26.14 -11.41
C ASN A 53 -0.31 -26.09 -10.17
N ALA A 54 -1.64 -26.10 -10.32
CA ALA A 54 -2.54 -26.20 -9.17
C ALA A 54 -2.54 -27.59 -8.53
N LEU A 55 -2.54 -28.66 -9.34
CA LEU A 55 -2.54 -30.04 -8.86
C LEU A 55 -1.23 -30.46 -8.16
N ARG A 56 -0.15 -29.68 -8.31
CA ARG A 56 1.14 -29.96 -7.63
C ARG A 56 1.04 -29.99 -6.09
N TYR A 57 0.03 -29.34 -5.52
CA TYR A 57 -0.23 -29.32 -4.08
C TYR A 57 -1.11 -30.48 -3.61
N ILE A 58 -1.74 -31.19 -4.55
CA ILE A 58 -2.84 -32.09 -4.30
C ILE A 58 -2.35 -33.55 -4.38
N PRO A 59 -2.69 -34.42 -3.41
CA PRO A 59 -2.48 -35.86 -3.54
C PRO A 59 -3.21 -36.44 -4.77
N GLU A 60 -2.56 -37.34 -5.50
CA GLU A 60 -3.07 -37.91 -6.76
C GLU A 60 -4.49 -38.49 -6.64
N LYS A 61 -4.82 -39.10 -5.50
CA LYS A 61 -6.15 -39.64 -5.17
C LYS A 61 -7.31 -38.65 -5.34
N TRP A 62 -7.06 -37.34 -5.31
CA TRP A 62 -8.08 -36.31 -5.48
C TRP A 62 -8.08 -35.64 -6.86
N HIS A 63 -7.11 -35.94 -7.73
CA HIS A 63 -6.94 -35.25 -9.03
C HIS A 63 -8.15 -35.44 -9.95
N ALA A 64 -8.75 -36.63 -9.98
CA ALA A 64 -9.91 -36.91 -10.83
C ALA A 64 -11.12 -36.01 -10.50
N ARG A 65 -11.30 -35.64 -9.22
CA ARG A 65 -12.37 -34.71 -8.81
C ARG A 65 -11.96 -33.25 -8.99
N LEU A 66 -10.71 -32.91 -8.65
CA LEU A 66 -10.25 -31.52 -8.59
C LEU A 66 -9.83 -30.94 -9.94
N ALA A 67 -9.37 -31.75 -10.90
CA ALA A 67 -8.96 -31.22 -12.20
C ALA A 67 -10.12 -30.55 -12.97
N PRO A 68 -11.35 -31.13 -13.05
CA PRO A 68 -12.50 -30.44 -13.64
C PRO A 68 -12.93 -29.20 -12.86
N GLU A 69 -12.89 -29.25 -11.52
CA GLU A 69 -13.25 -28.12 -10.64
C GLU A 69 -12.29 -26.94 -10.81
N PHE A 70 -10.98 -27.21 -10.82
CA PHE A 70 -9.98 -26.18 -11.09
C PHE A 70 -10.06 -25.63 -12.51
N LEU A 71 -10.45 -26.44 -13.50
CA LEU A 71 -10.69 -25.95 -14.85
C LEU A 71 -11.89 -24.99 -14.88
N ASP A 72 -12.97 -25.33 -14.18
CA ASP A 72 -14.14 -24.45 -14.05
C ASP A 72 -13.78 -23.12 -13.37
N GLU A 73 -13.05 -23.15 -12.25
CA GLU A 73 -12.55 -21.93 -11.61
C GLU A 73 -11.69 -21.10 -12.57
N LEU A 74 -10.76 -21.73 -13.28
CA LEU A 74 -9.88 -21.05 -14.22
C LEU A 74 -10.65 -20.37 -15.36
N LEU A 75 -11.66 -21.03 -15.93
CA LEU A 75 -12.46 -20.49 -17.03
C LEU A 75 -13.45 -19.40 -16.57
N THR A 76 -14.06 -19.57 -15.40
CA THR A 76 -15.11 -18.66 -14.91
C THR A 76 -14.57 -17.49 -14.11
N ARG A 77 -13.37 -17.61 -13.52
CA ARG A 77 -12.74 -16.57 -12.69
C ARG A 77 -11.43 -16.03 -13.26
N GLY A 78 -10.88 -16.69 -14.28
CA GLY A 78 -9.57 -16.37 -14.86
C GLY A 78 -8.39 -16.88 -14.03
N ARG A 79 -8.63 -17.59 -12.91
CA ARG A 79 -7.60 -18.18 -12.04
C ARG A 79 -8.16 -19.26 -11.14
N ILE A 80 -7.28 -20.09 -10.57
CA ILE A 80 -7.61 -21.17 -9.63
C ILE A 80 -7.38 -20.67 -8.21
N TYR A 81 -8.45 -20.49 -7.43
CA TYR A 81 -8.40 -20.14 -6.02
C TYR A 81 -8.38 -21.38 -5.12
N GLY A 82 -8.87 -22.52 -5.62
CA GLY A 82 -9.02 -23.75 -4.88
C GLY A 82 -9.98 -23.58 -3.71
N TYR A 83 -11.18 -23.04 -3.98
CA TYR A 83 -12.11 -22.58 -2.94
C TYR A 83 -12.37 -23.64 -1.87
N ARG A 84 -12.48 -24.92 -2.27
CA ARG A 84 -12.65 -26.08 -1.39
C ARG A 84 -11.71 -26.12 -0.18
N PHE A 85 -10.49 -25.61 -0.31
CA PHE A 85 -9.49 -25.62 0.78
C PHE A 85 -9.60 -24.43 1.73
N ARG A 86 -10.51 -23.49 1.48
CA ARG A 86 -10.76 -22.35 2.36
C ARG A 86 -11.30 -22.81 3.72
N PRO A 87 -10.76 -22.32 4.85
CA PRO A 87 -11.34 -22.61 6.16
C PRO A 87 -12.80 -22.12 6.27
N PRO A 88 -13.70 -22.88 6.91
CA PRO A 88 -15.10 -22.47 7.08
C PRO A 88 -15.23 -21.25 8.00
N GLY A 89 -16.31 -20.49 7.83
CA GLY A 89 -16.61 -19.31 8.65
C GLY A 89 -15.79 -18.06 8.28
N LYS A 90 -15.98 -16.95 9.01
CA LYS A 90 -15.25 -15.70 8.78
C LYS A 90 -13.87 -15.77 9.44
N LEU A 91 -12.81 -15.50 8.67
CA LEU A 91 -11.47 -15.32 9.23
C LEU A 91 -11.41 -13.99 9.97
N ARG A 92 -10.59 -13.94 11.03
CA ARG A 92 -10.33 -12.76 11.86
C ARG A 92 -8.96 -12.90 12.52
N GLY A 93 -8.23 -11.80 12.68
CA GLY A 93 -7.00 -11.78 13.48
C GLY A 93 -7.34 -11.92 14.97
N ARG A 94 -7.14 -13.11 15.53
CA ARG A 94 -7.48 -13.41 16.94
C ARG A 94 -6.31 -13.07 17.88
N PRO A 95 -6.53 -13.03 19.21
CA PRO A 95 -5.43 -12.99 20.18
C PRO A 95 -4.39 -14.08 19.91
N ILE A 96 -3.11 -13.73 20.01
CA ILE A 96 -1.97 -14.60 19.67
C ILE A 96 -1.95 -15.93 20.44
N GLU A 97 -2.52 -15.96 21.63
CA GLU A 97 -2.61 -17.15 22.48
C GLU A 97 -3.52 -18.24 21.86
N GLN A 98 -4.38 -17.88 20.90
CA GLN A 98 -5.26 -18.81 20.19
C GLN A 98 -4.58 -19.49 18.99
N TYR A 99 -3.36 -19.08 18.63
CA TYR A 99 -2.61 -19.65 17.52
C TYR A 99 -1.59 -20.67 18.02
N GLN A 100 -1.49 -21.80 17.32
CA GLN A 100 -0.46 -22.81 17.57
C GLN A 100 0.86 -22.38 16.91
N GLY A 101 1.99 -22.62 17.58
CA GLY A 101 3.30 -22.28 17.01
C GLY A 101 4.46 -22.66 17.93
N ASN A 102 5.55 -23.14 17.34
CA ASN A 102 6.80 -23.45 18.05
C ASN A 102 7.64 -22.20 18.41
N CYS A 103 7.29 -21.03 17.87
CA CYS A 103 7.88 -19.74 18.24
C CYS A 103 6.82 -18.63 18.23
N ILE A 104 7.14 -17.47 18.83
CA ILE A 104 6.21 -16.33 18.92
C ILE A 104 5.97 -15.70 17.54
N GLU A 105 6.99 -15.63 16.70
CA GLU A 105 6.91 -15.08 15.35
C GLU A 105 5.97 -15.89 14.47
N GLY A 106 6.04 -17.22 14.53
CA GLY A 106 5.14 -18.11 13.80
C GLY A 106 3.66 -17.88 14.16
N ARG A 107 3.37 -17.62 15.44
CA ARG A 107 2.00 -17.26 15.90
C ARG A 107 1.61 -15.85 15.48
N ALA A 108 2.51 -14.88 15.62
CA ALA A 108 2.27 -13.48 15.23
C ALA A 108 1.93 -13.36 13.74
N PHE A 109 2.66 -14.02 12.85
CA PHE A 109 2.37 -13.98 11.42
C PHE A 109 1.03 -14.63 11.07
N GLN A 110 0.61 -15.64 11.82
CA GLN A 110 -0.72 -16.21 11.66
C GLN A 110 -1.84 -15.24 12.03
N VAL A 111 -1.67 -14.45 13.11
CA VAL A 111 -2.60 -13.35 13.46
C VAL A 111 -2.69 -12.36 12.29
N MET A 112 -1.54 -11.96 11.75
CA MET A 112 -1.48 -10.95 10.69
C MET A 112 -2.07 -11.44 9.35
N ILE A 113 -1.82 -12.70 8.97
CA ILE A 113 -2.43 -13.32 7.79
C ILE A 113 -3.95 -13.34 7.92
N ASP A 114 -4.48 -13.74 9.08
CA ASP A 114 -5.93 -13.81 9.29
C ASP A 114 -6.56 -12.42 9.36
N ASN A 115 -5.84 -11.42 9.90
CA ASN A 115 -6.26 -10.02 9.86
C ASN A 115 -6.34 -9.49 8.43
N ASN A 116 -5.34 -9.77 7.59
CA ASN A 116 -5.35 -9.39 6.18
C ASN A 116 -6.49 -10.05 5.38
N LEU A 117 -7.07 -11.15 5.88
CA LEU A 117 -8.21 -11.87 5.30
C LEU A 117 -9.49 -11.72 6.11
N ASP A 118 -9.50 -10.85 7.12
CA ASP A 118 -10.68 -10.60 7.93
C ASP A 118 -11.78 -10.02 7.05
N PHE A 119 -13.02 -10.49 7.22
CA PHE A 119 -14.15 -10.07 6.41
C PHE A 119 -14.50 -8.58 6.61
N ASP A 120 -14.08 -8.00 7.73
CA ASP A 120 -14.25 -6.59 8.02
C ASP A 120 -13.07 -5.75 7.47
N VAL A 121 -11.95 -6.39 7.09
CA VAL A 121 -10.71 -5.74 6.62
C VAL A 121 -10.49 -5.90 5.12
N ALA A 122 -10.62 -7.13 4.60
CA ALA A 122 -10.28 -7.51 3.24
C ALA A 122 -11.37 -7.09 2.23
N LEU A 123 -10.93 -6.67 1.05
CA LEU A 123 -11.81 -6.25 -0.02
C LEU A 123 -12.59 -7.43 -0.63
N TYR A 124 -11.90 -8.54 -0.93
CA TYR A 124 -12.51 -9.78 -1.43
C TYR A 124 -11.97 -10.97 -0.62
N PRO A 125 -12.51 -11.21 0.59
CA PRO A 125 -11.94 -12.18 1.52
C PRO A 125 -11.95 -13.62 0.99
N TYR A 126 -12.91 -13.97 0.12
CA TYR A 126 -12.96 -15.30 -0.50
C TYR A 126 -11.88 -15.53 -1.57
N GLU A 127 -11.40 -14.46 -2.19
CA GLU A 127 -10.39 -14.49 -3.24
C GLU A 127 -8.99 -14.12 -2.71
N LEU A 128 -8.82 -14.09 -1.38
CA LEU A 128 -7.58 -13.73 -0.69
C LEU A 128 -7.09 -12.30 -0.97
N VAL A 129 -7.96 -11.42 -1.48
CA VAL A 129 -7.61 -10.03 -1.84
C VAL A 129 -7.88 -9.11 -0.65
N THR A 130 -6.82 -8.52 -0.11
CA THR A 130 -6.92 -7.57 1.00
C THR A 130 -7.34 -6.19 0.52
N TYR A 131 -6.69 -5.63 -0.52
CA TYR A 131 -7.03 -4.31 -1.07
C TYR A 131 -6.46 -4.09 -2.48
N GLY A 132 -6.76 -2.92 -3.08
CA GLY A 132 -6.22 -2.52 -4.38
C GLY A 132 -6.71 -3.40 -5.54
N GLU A 133 -7.92 -3.95 -5.43
CA GLU A 133 -8.61 -4.82 -6.41
C GLU A 133 -7.94 -6.19 -6.69
N THR A 134 -6.62 -6.29 -6.54
CA THR A 134 -5.80 -7.48 -6.86
C THR A 134 -4.74 -7.81 -5.81
N GLY A 135 -4.52 -6.97 -4.80
CA GLY A 135 -3.50 -7.18 -3.77
C GLY A 135 -3.84 -8.33 -2.85
N GLN A 136 -3.09 -9.44 -2.96
CA GLN A 136 -3.42 -10.73 -2.33
C GLN A 136 -2.39 -11.19 -1.31
N VAL A 137 -2.87 -11.89 -0.27
CA VAL A 137 -2.03 -12.52 0.77
C VAL A 137 -1.19 -13.66 0.19
N CYS A 138 -1.83 -14.50 -0.62
CA CYS A 138 -1.21 -15.55 -1.44
C CYS A 138 -2.20 -15.90 -2.58
N GLN A 139 -1.79 -16.77 -3.50
CA GLN A 139 -2.50 -16.96 -4.75
C GLN A 139 -3.78 -17.81 -4.62
N ASN A 140 -3.77 -18.80 -3.73
CA ASN A 140 -4.87 -19.76 -3.57
C ASN A 140 -4.94 -20.33 -2.15
N TRP A 141 -6.06 -20.97 -1.83
CA TRP A 141 -6.32 -21.51 -0.49
C TRP A 141 -5.44 -22.72 -0.15
N MET A 142 -4.94 -23.47 -1.13
CA MET A 142 -3.93 -24.51 -0.88
C MET A 142 -2.65 -23.92 -0.27
N GLN A 143 -2.17 -22.81 -0.84
CA GLN A 143 -1.01 -22.09 -0.32
C GLN A 143 -1.28 -21.55 1.09
N TYR A 144 -2.44 -20.94 1.32
CA TYR A 144 -2.84 -20.48 2.65
C TYR A 144 -2.71 -21.61 3.69
N CYS A 145 -3.32 -22.78 3.43
CA CYS A 145 -3.27 -23.91 4.36
C CYS A 145 -1.83 -24.37 4.64
N LEU A 146 -1.00 -24.46 3.60
CA LEU A 146 0.40 -24.87 3.74
C LEU A 146 1.22 -23.83 4.51
N ILE A 147 1.04 -22.54 4.22
CA ILE A 147 1.72 -21.44 4.95
C ILE A 147 1.36 -21.51 6.43
N LYS A 148 0.06 -21.60 6.78
CA LYS A 148 -0.38 -21.73 8.18
C LYS A 148 0.28 -22.94 8.84
N ARG A 149 0.30 -24.10 8.18
CA ARG A 149 0.93 -25.31 8.71
C ARG A 149 2.45 -25.16 8.91
N TYR A 150 3.15 -24.49 8.00
CA TYR A 150 4.57 -24.20 8.17
C TYR A 150 4.81 -23.25 9.35
N LEU A 151 3.97 -22.23 9.53
CA LEU A 151 4.06 -21.27 10.63
C LEU A 151 3.75 -21.89 12.01
N GLU A 152 2.95 -22.94 12.07
CA GLU A 152 2.73 -23.71 13.30
C GLU A 152 4.00 -24.46 13.74
N ILE A 153 4.75 -25.02 12.78
CA ILE A 153 5.89 -25.90 13.11
C ILE A 153 7.26 -25.20 13.06
N ILE A 154 7.33 -23.99 12.49
CA ILE A 154 8.59 -23.25 12.36
C ILE A 154 9.23 -22.97 13.72
N THR A 155 10.51 -23.27 13.82
CA THR A 155 11.30 -23.04 15.03
C THR A 155 12.09 -21.73 14.94
N ALA A 156 12.71 -21.33 16.05
CA ALA A 156 13.61 -20.17 16.09
C ALA A 156 14.91 -20.37 15.27
N GLU A 157 15.17 -21.55 14.72
CA GLU A 157 16.37 -21.86 13.91
C GLU A 157 16.00 -22.17 12.46
N GLN A 158 14.85 -21.68 12.01
CA GLN A 158 14.37 -21.88 10.66
C GLN A 158 13.81 -20.59 10.07
N THR A 159 13.84 -20.52 8.75
CA THR A 159 13.22 -19.46 7.95
C THR A 159 12.29 -20.10 6.93
N LEU A 160 11.03 -19.65 6.91
CA LEU A 160 10.09 -19.97 5.84
C LEU A 160 10.32 -19.03 4.65
N VAL A 161 10.58 -19.61 3.48
CA VAL A 161 10.68 -18.84 2.23
C VAL A 161 9.35 -18.92 1.48
N VAL A 162 8.78 -17.76 1.12
CA VAL A 162 7.54 -17.63 0.36
C VAL A 162 7.82 -16.91 -0.96
N ALA A 163 7.56 -17.59 -2.07
CA ALA A 163 7.75 -17.07 -3.42
C ALA A 163 6.40 -16.86 -4.11
N SER A 164 5.95 -15.62 -4.22
CA SER A 164 4.66 -15.26 -4.81
C SER A 164 3.50 -16.07 -4.20
N GLY A 165 3.42 -16.08 -2.86
CA GLY A 165 2.44 -16.85 -2.11
C GLY A 165 2.74 -18.35 -1.95
N HIS A 166 3.61 -18.94 -2.77
CA HIS A 166 4.01 -20.35 -2.62
C HIS A 166 4.98 -20.52 -1.44
N PRO A 167 4.66 -21.33 -0.41
CA PRO A 167 5.62 -21.68 0.62
C PRO A 167 6.64 -22.68 0.06
N VAL A 168 7.83 -22.17 -0.29
CA VAL A 168 8.94 -22.98 -0.82
C VAL A 168 9.38 -24.01 0.22
N GLY A 169 9.42 -23.61 1.49
CA GLY A 169 9.70 -24.50 2.61
C GLY A 169 10.49 -23.84 3.73
N LEU A 170 10.84 -24.66 4.73
CA LEU A 170 11.67 -24.27 5.86
C LEU A 170 13.14 -24.58 5.59
N PHE A 171 14.00 -23.60 5.81
CA PHE A 171 15.45 -23.72 5.71
C PHE A 171 16.07 -23.43 7.07
N HIS A 172 17.13 -24.14 7.44
CA HIS A 172 17.85 -23.87 8.68
C HIS A 172 18.45 -22.46 8.67
N SER A 173 18.36 -21.74 9.79
CA SER A 173 18.87 -20.38 9.98
C SER A 173 19.19 -20.10 11.44
N SER A 174 19.74 -18.92 11.76
CA SER A 174 20.05 -18.53 13.14
C SER A 174 18.85 -17.86 13.82
N PRO A 175 18.78 -17.82 15.17
CA PRO A 175 17.76 -17.06 15.89
C PRO A 175 17.69 -15.57 15.54
N GLN A 176 18.76 -15.00 15.00
CA GLN A 176 18.83 -13.61 14.54
C GLN A 176 18.33 -13.43 13.10
N ALA A 177 18.13 -14.50 12.33
CA ALA A 177 17.59 -14.40 10.98
C ALA A 177 16.07 -14.16 10.99
N PRO A 178 15.49 -13.62 9.90
CA PRO A 178 14.05 -13.56 9.73
C PRO A 178 13.43 -14.95 9.82
N ARG A 179 12.28 -15.05 10.48
CA ARG A 179 11.46 -16.26 10.50
C ARG A 179 10.71 -16.46 9.18
N VAL A 180 10.43 -15.37 8.45
CA VAL A 180 9.83 -15.43 7.10
C VAL A 180 10.53 -14.47 6.14
N ILE A 181 10.79 -14.95 4.91
CA ILE A 181 11.22 -14.12 3.78
C ILE A 181 10.18 -14.26 2.67
N ILE A 182 9.65 -13.13 2.19
CA ILE A 182 8.60 -13.08 1.17
C ILE A 182 9.10 -12.34 -0.06
N THR A 183 8.82 -12.90 -1.23
CA THR A 183 8.86 -12.18 -2.50
C THR A 183 7.50 -12.27 -3.18
N ASN A 184 7.05 -11.21 -3.86
CA ASN A 184 5.78 -11.23 -4.60
C ASN A 184 5.96 -10.59 -5.98
N ALA A 185 5.64 -11.35 -7.03
CA ALA A 185 5.66 -10.93 -8.44
C ALA A 185 7.00 -10.35 -8.92
N LEU A 186 8.14 -10.74 -8.34
CA LEU A 186 9.45 -10.39 -8.91
C LEU A 186 9.60 -11.11 -10.26
N MET A 187 9.76 -10.33 -11.34
CA MET A 187 9.83 -10.83 -12.71
C MET A 187 11.16 -10.39 -13.34
N VAL A 188 11.66 -11.19 -14.29
CA VAL A 188 12.83 -10.78 -15.08
C VAL A 188 12.40 -9.63 -15.98
N GLY A 189 13.17 -8.54 -16.03
CA GLY A 189 12.74 -7.25 -16.60
C GLY A 189 12.10 -7.30 -17.99
N MET A 190 12.55 -8.18 -18.89
CA MET A 190 11.94 -8.36 -20.22
C MET A 190 10.48 -8.86 -20.18
N PHE A 191 10.06 -9.47 -19.08
CA PHE A 191 8.71 -9.97 -18.83
C PHE A 191 7.97 -9.17 -17.74
N ASP A 192 8.58 -8.11 -17.22
CA ASP A 192 8.02 -7.33 -16.11
C ASP A 192 7.01 -6.30 -16.63
N ASP A 193 5.88 -6.82 -17.12
CA ASP A 193 4.77 -6.05 -17.67
C ASP A 193 3.42 -6.67 -17.29
N GLN A 194 2.35 -5.90 -17.50
CA GLN A 194 0.99 -6.28 -17.13
C GLN A 194 0.50 -7.55 -17.85
N ALA A 195 0.84 -7.74 -19.13
CA ALA A 195 0.36 -8.88 -19.90
C ALA A 195 1.02 -10.18 -19.42
N ASN A 196 2.35 -10.15 -19.23
CA ASN A 196 3.11 -11.27 -18.71
C ASN A 196 2.74 -11.59 -17.26
N TRP A 197 2.49 -10.58 -16.42
CA TRP A 197 2.00 -10.80 -15.07
C TRP A 197 0.60 -11.44 -15.04
N HIS A 198 -0.35 -10.94 -15.84
CA HIS A 198 -1.68 -11.56 -15.95
C HIS A 198 -1.59 -13.04 -16.34
N ARG A 199 -0.75 -13.35 -17.33
CA ARG A 199 -0.45 -14.73 -17.73
C ARG A 199 0.15 -15.54 -16.59
N ALA A 200 1.14 -15.00 -15.88
CA ALA A 200 1.82 -15.67 -14.77
C ALA A 200 0.88 -15.93 -13.57
N MET A 201 -0.05 -15.02 -13.29
CA MET A 201 -1.09 -15.23 -12.28
C MET A 201 -2.04 -16.37 -12.66
N ALA A 202 -2.56 -16.37 -13.90
CA ALA A 202 -3.46 -17.42 -14.38
C ALA A 202 -2.79 -18.80 -14.39
N LEU A 203 -1.49 -18.85 -14.69
CA LEU A 203 -0.66 -20.07 -14.62
C LEU A 203 -0.39 -20.56 -13.19
N GLY A 204 -0.69 -19.78 -12.17
CA GLY A 204 -0.44 -20.17 -10.79
C GLY A 204 1.02 -19.96 -10.33
N VAL A 205 1.75 -18.98 -10.89
CA VAL A 205 3.18 -18.74 -10.58
C VAL A 205 3.52 -17.31 -10.11
N ALA A 206 2.57 -16.37 -10.18
CA ALA A 206 2.74 -15.02 -9.64
C ALA A 206 1.60 -14.63 -8.69
N ASN A 207 1.94 -13.87 -7.65
CA ASN A 207 1.00 -13.26 -6.71
C ASN A 207 1.36 -11.78 -6.59
N TYR A 208 0.38 -10.90 -6.80
CA TYR A 208 0.59 -9.47 -6.57
C TYR A 208 0.33 -9.14 -5.10
N GLY A 209 1.40 -8.91 -4.35
CA GLY A 209 1.33 -8.64 -2.91
C GLY A 209 0.98 -7.19 -2.55
N GLN A 210 0.81 -6.31 -3.55
CA GLN A 210 0.74 -4.86 -3.34
C GLN A 210 1.92 -4.43 -2.45
N MET A 211 1.67 -3.74 -1.34
CA MET A 211 2.63 -3.43 -0.29
C MET A 211 2.37 -4.33 0.89
N THR A 212 1.26 -4.12 1.61
CA THR A 212 1.02 -4.78 2.92
C THR A 212 0.11 -5.99 2.85
N ALA A 213 -0.50 -6.28 1.69
CA ALA A 213 -1.35 -7.44 1.48
C ALA A 213 -0.53 -8.74 1.53
N GLY A 214 0.45 -8.87 0.63
CA GLY A 214 1.38 -10.00 0.59
C GLY A 214 2.51 -9.93 1.63
N GLY A 215 2.69 -8.77 2.27
CA GLY A 215 3.67 -8.55 3.35
C GLY A 215 3.11 -8.78 4.75
N TRP A 216 1.82 -9.14 4.84
CA TRP A 216 1.10 -9.48 6.07
C TRP A 216 1.19 -8.37 7.14
N MET A 217 0.95 -7.11 6.73
CA MET A 217 1.01 -5.95 7.62
C MET A 217 -0.06 -4.89 7.32
N TYR A 218 -1.22 -5.32 6.79
CA TYR A 218 -2.34 -4.42 6.55
C TYR A 218 -3.17 -4.27 7.83
N ILE A 219 -3.53 -3.04 8.18
CA ILE A 219 -4.18 -2.70 9.46
C ILE A 219 -5.51 -1.96 9.25
N GLY A 220 -6.13 -2.20 8.09
CA GLY A 220 -7.31 -1.45 7.67
C GLY A 220 -6.98 -0.03 7.21
N PRO A 221 -8.01 0.80 7.03
CA PRO A 221 -7.90 2.05 6.28
C PRO A 221 -7.29 3.21 7.09
N GLN A 222 -7.07 3.05 8.42
CA GLN A 222 -6.41 4.06 9.25
C GLN A 222 -5.00 4.44 8.76
N GLY A 223 -4.30 3.49 8.12
CA GLY A 223 -3.00 3.71 7.50
C GLY A 223 -3.02 4.85 6.48
N ILE A 224 -4.07 4.85 5.65
CA ILE A 224 -4.24 5.82 4.58
C ILE A 224 -4.81 7.14 5.13
N VAL A 225 -5.71 7.10 6.13
CA VAL A 225 -6.23 8.33 6.75
C VAL A 225 -5.08 9.19 7.31
N HIS A 226 -4.11 8.58 8.01
CA HIS A 226 -2.95 9.31 8.53
C HIS A 226 -2.07 9.90 7.42
N GLY A 227 -1.74 9.10 6.42
CA GLY A 227 -0.95 9.55 5.28
C GLY A 227 -1.63 10.71 4.57
N THR A 228 -2.94 10.63 4.33
CA THR A 228 -3.69 11.68 3.66
C THR A 228 -3.88 12.92 4.51
N TYR A 229 -4.08 12.78 5.81
CA TYR A 229 -4.07 13.90 6.75
C TYR A 229 -2.76 14.67 6.66
N SER A 230 -1.63 13.94 6.66
CA SER A 230 -0.29 14.53 6.56
C SER A 230 -0.07 15.21 5.20
N THR A 231 -0.50 14.59 4.09
CA THR A 231 -0.40 15.19 2.75
C THR A 231 -1.17 16.49 2.66
N LEU A 232 -2.43 16.51 3.09
CA LEU A 232 -3.31 17.68 2.95
C LEU A 232 -2.83 18.86 3.80
N LEU A 233 -2.45 18.62 5.06
CA LEU A 233 -1.89 19.67 5.91
C LEU A 233 -0.61 20.26 5.32
N ASN A 234 0.29 19.43 4.81
CA ASN A 234 1.54 19.91 4.25
C ASN A 234 1.36 20.58 2.88
N ALA A 235 0.37 20.15 2.08
CA ALA A 235 -0.03 20.88 0.87
C ALA A 235 -0.53 22.29 1.23
N ALA A 236 -1.42 22.39 2.22
CA ALA A 236 -1.97 23.66 2.67
C ALA A 236 -0.88 24.61 3.19
N ARG A 237 0.10 24.10 3.94
CA ARG A 237 1.23 24.91 4.43
C ARG A 237 2.15 25.36 3.31
N ALA A 238 2.60 24.43 2.46
CA ALA A 238 3.60 24.70 1.44
C ALA A 238 3.05 25.54 0.28
N LYS A 239 1.75 25.41 -0.05
CA LYS A 239 1.16 25.96 -1.27
C LYS A 239 0.12 27.06 -1.02
N LEU A 240 -0.52 27.08 0.16
CA LEU A 240 -1.54 28.07 0.53
C LEU A 240 -1.08 28.99 1.67
N GLY A 241 0.16 28.85 2.16
CA GLY A 241 0.72 29.72 3.21
C GLY A 241 0.11 29.52 4.60
N VAL A 242 -0.53 28.37 4.84
CA VAL A 242 -1.06 28.05 6.18
C VAL A 242 0.11 27.96 7.17
N PRO A 243 0.02 28.62 8.35
CA PRO A 243 1.07 28.54 9.36
C PRO A 243 1.33 27.10 9.78
N ALA A 244 2.58 26.75 10.09
CA ALA A 244 2.97 25.41 10.53
C ALA A 244 2.09 24.90 11.68
N GLN A 245 1.61 25.81 12.56
CA GLN A 245 0.80 25.44 13.69
C GLN A 245 -0.72 25.28 13.44
N ALA A 246 -1.23 25.80 12.33
CA ALA A 246 -2.65 25.86 12.02
C ALA A 246 -3.17 24.57 11.35
N ASP A 247 -4.50 24.44 11.34
CA ASP A 247 -5.25 23.42 10.64
C ASP A 247 -5.76 23.95 9.27
N MET A 248 -6.61 23.19 8.59
CA MET A 248 -7.16 23.54 7.26
C MET A 248 -8.51 24.28 7.31
N GLY A 249 -8.85 24.94 8.42
CA GLY A 249 -10.14 25.62 8.59
C GLY A 249 -10.45 26.62 7.44
N GLY A 250 -11.46 26.31 6.64
CA GLY A 250 -11.90 27.13 5.50
C GLY A 250 -11.34 26.73 4.12
N ILE A 251 -10.46 25.73 4.06
CA ILE A 251 -9.82 25.23 2.84
C ILE A 251 -10.69 24.14 2.22
N LEU A 252 -10.91 24.25 0.91
CA LEU A 252 -11.63 23.28 0.08
C LEU A 252 -10.66 22.34 -0.62
N PHE A 253 -10.84 21.05 -0.37
CA PHE A 253 -10.20 19.95 -1.08
C PHE A 253 -11.21 19.21 -1.94
N VAL A 254 -10.95 19.09 -3.24
CA VAL A 254 -11.76 18.28 -4.17
C VAL A 254 -10.92 17.10 -4.65
N SER A 255 -11.51 15.90 -4.65
CA SER A 255 -10.87 14.70 -5.17
C SER A 255 -11.89 13.64 -5.60
N SER A 256 -11.42 12.46 -5.94
CA SER A 256 -12.20 11.34 -6.48
C SER A 256 -11.82 9.99 -5.84
N GLY A 257 -12.78 9.07 -5.87
CA GLY A 257 -12.67 7.71 -5.36
C GLY A 257 -12.98 7.59 -3.87
N LEU A 258 -13.89 6.67 -3.54
CA LEU A 258 -14.19 6.22 -2.18
C LEU A 258 -13.96 4.71 -2.05
N GLY A 259 -12.90 4.21 -2.68
CA GLY A 259 -12.48 2.81 -2.66
C GLY A 259 -11.87 2.38 -1.32
N GLY A 260 -11.09 1.29 -1.33
CA GLY A 260 -10.44 0.78 -0.12
C GLY A 260 -9.47 1.78 0.53
N MET A 261 -8.58 2.37 -0.28
CA MET A 261 -7.64 3.41 0.16
C MET A 261 -8.26 4.80 0.05
N SER A 262 -8.87 5.12 -1.10
CA SER A 262 -9.40 6.45 -1.39
C SER A 262 -10.63 6.86 -0.56
N GLY A 263 -11.29 5.90 0.08
CA GLY A 263 -12.31 6.18 1.11
C GLY A 263 -11.80 7.00 2.30
N ALA A 264 -10.49 7.01 2.55
CA ALA A 264 -9.87 7.75 3.65
C ALA A 264 -9.82 9.27 3.43
N GLN A 265 -9.93 9.74 2.18
CA GLN A 265 -9.72 11.14 1.82
C GLN A 265 -10.67 12.10 2.54
N GLY A 266 -11.97 11.79 2.55
CA GLY A 266 -12.97 12.59 3.25
C GLY A 266 -12.67 12.69 4.75
N LYS A 267 -12.40 11.55 5.39
CA LYS A 267 -12.09 11.51 6.82
C LYS A 267 -10.80 12.26 7.18
N ALA A 268 -9.78 12.12 6.34
CA ALA A 268 -8.51 12.84 6.52
C ALA A 268 -8.68 14.37 6.41
N SER A 269 -9.46 14.83 5.44
CA SER A 269 -9.80 16.25 5.28
C SER A 269 -10.54 16.76 6.52
N GLU A 270 -11.55 16.03 7.00
CA GLU A 270 -12.31 16.39 8.20
C GLU A 270 -11.43 16.46 9.46
N ILE A 271 -10.53 15.49 9.66
CA ILE A 271 -9.58 15.47 10.79
C ILE A 271 -8.60 16.65 10.71
N ALA A 272 -8.19 17.03 9.50
CA ALA A 272 -7.38 18.23 9.27
C ALA A 272 -8.19 19.55 9.40
N ASN A 273 -9.48 19.48 9.74
CA ASN A 273 -10.43 20.59 9.82
C ASN A 273 -10.70 21.29 8.46
N GLY A 274 -10.41 20.62 7.34
CA GLY A 274 -10.72 21.08 5.99
C GLY A 274 -12.05 20.57 5.46
N VAL A 275 -12.54 21.16 4.37
CA VAL A 275 -13.78 20.75 3.69
C VAL A 275 -13.43 19.91 2.47
N GLY A 276 -13.79 18.63 2.49
CA GLY A 276 -13.52 17.70 1.40
C GLY A 276 -14.76 17.38 0.58
N ILE A 277 -14.72 17.52 -0.75
CA ILE A 277 -15.71 16.94 -1.68
C ILE A 277 -15.05 15.78 -2.44
N ILE A 278 -15.56 14.56 -2.28
CA ILE A 278 -15.00 13.35 -2.90
C ILE A 278 -16.02 12.74 -3.86
N ALA A 279 -15.72 12.74 -5.15
CA ALA A 279 -16.56 12.16 -6.19
C ALA A 279 -16.43 10.63 -6.25
N GLU A 280 -17.54 9.91 -6.30
CA GLU A 280 -17.57 8.45 -6.47
C GLU A 280 -18.79 8.03 -7.30
N VAL A 281 -18.57 7.11 -8.23
CA VAL A 281 -19.61 6.61 -9.14
C VAL A 281 -20.31 5.36 -8.61
N ASP A 282 -19.65 4.58 -7.74
CA ASP A 282 -20.18 3.35 -7.15
C ASP A 282 -20.98 3.66 -5.87
N PRO A 283 -22.32 3.56 -5.90
CA PRO A 283 -23.15 3.89 -4.74
C PRO A 283 -22.85 2.99 -3.53
N SER A 284 -22.40 1.76 -3.76
CA SER A 284 -22.05 0.83 -2.69
C SER A 284 -20.84 1.32 -1.88
N ARG A 285 -19.91 2.04 -2.53
CA ARG A 285 -18.75 2.63 -1.87
C ARG A 285 -19.18 3.78 -0.98
N ILE A 286 -19.97 4.70 -1.51
CA ILE A 286 -20.51 5.85 -0.78
C ILE A 286 -21.26 5.37 0.47
N HIS A 287 -22.20 4.45 0.30
CA HIS A 287 -22.99 3.89 1.39
C HIS A 287 -22.11 3.34 2.51
N THR A 288 -21.11 2.52 2.17
CA THR A 288 -20.16 1.98 3.16
C THR A 288 -19.46 3.08 3.96
N ARG A 289 -19.01 4.16 3.31
CA ARG A 289 -18.22 5.22 3.97
C ARG A 289 -19.11 6.10 4.81
N HIS A 290 -20.36 6.31 4.38
CA HIS A 290 -21.36 7.01 5.15
C HIS A 290 -21.74 6.23 6.42
N GLU A 291 -21.98 4.91 6.30
CA GLU A 291 -22.24 4.04 7.46
C GLU A 291 -21.06 3.99 8.44
N GLN A 292 -19.83 4.06 7.94
CA GLN A 292 -18.61 4.16 8.75
C GLN A 292 -18.43 5.53 9.43
N GLY A 293 -19.19 6.56 9.02
CA GLY A 293 -19.00 7.95 9.48
C GLY A 293 -17.74 8.60 8.92
N TRP A 294 -17.28 8.16 7.75
CA TRP A 294 -16.10 8.67 7.04
C TRP A 294 -16.42 9.77 6.04
N VAL A 295 -17.68 9.81 5.61
CA VAL A 295 -18.30 10.95 4.93
C VAL A 295 -19.57 11.30 5.72
N SER A 296 -19.82 12.59 5.90
CA SER A 296 -20.91 13.12 6.72
C SER A 296 -22.06 13.71 5.90
N GLN A 297 -21.85 13.99 4.62
CA GLN A 297 -22.89 14.41 3.67
C GLN A 297 -22.80 13.60 2.38
N VAL A 298 -23.94 13.39 1.71
CA VAL A 298 -24.03 12.73 0.41
C VAL A 298 -24.99 13.51 -0.47
N THR A 299 -24.56 13.85 -1.68
CA THR A 299 -25.43 14.45 -2.70
C THR A 299 -25.02 13.98 -4.09
N ALA A 300 -25.95 13.98 -5.04
CA ALA A 300 -25.70 13.71 -6.45
C ALA A 300 -25.76 14.99 -7.32
N ASP A 301 -26.00 16.15 -6.72
CA ASP A 301 -26.05 17.45 -7.40
C ASP A 301 -24.74 18.22 -7.17
N PRO A 302 -23.97 18.55 -8.22
CA PRO A 302 -22.77 19.37 -8.10
C PRO A 302 -23.03 20.72 -7.42
N ALA A 303 -24.18 21.35 -7.70
CA ALA A 303 -24.55 22.65 -7.13
C ALA A 303 -24.72 22.55 -5.61
N GLU A 304 -25.43 21.51 -5.16
CA GLU A 304 -25.61 21.24 -3.74
C GLU A 304 -24.27 20.91 -3.06
N ALA A 305 -23.42 20.09 -3.68
CA ALA A 305 -22.12 19.71 -3.13
C ALA A 305 -21.25 20.94 -2.82
N PHE A 306 -21.15 21.88 -3.77
CA PHE A 306 -20.39 23.12 -3.57
C PHE A 306 -21.09 24.10 -2.62
N ALA A 307 -22.42 24.19 -2.62
CA ALA A 307 -23.15 25.03 -1.66
C ALA A 307 -22.96 24.56 -0.21
N GLN A 308 -23.05 23.24 0.02
CA GLN A 308 -22.76 22.64 1.33
C GLN A 308 -21.31 22.91 1.74
N ALA A 309 -20.36 22.69 0.82
CA ALA A 309 -18.95 22.95 1.08
C ALA A 309 -18.70 24.41 1.47
N GLN A 310 -19.29 25.37 0.76
CA GLN A 310 -19.18 26.79 1.09
C GLN A 310 -19.69 27.09 2.51
N GLY A 311 -20.84 26.52 2.89
CA GLY A 311 -21.38 26.68 4.24
C GLY A 311 -20.44 26.21 5.35
N PHE A 312 -19.71 25.11 5.13
CA PHE A 312 -18.67 24.63 6.06
C PHE A 312 -17.40 25.48 6.04
N ARG A 313 -17.00 25.99 4.86
CA ARG A 313 -15.85 26.90 4.73
C ARG A 313 -16.07 28.19 5.50
N ASP A 314 -17.25 28.80 5.38
CA ASP A 314 -17.61 30.04 6.06
C ASP A 314 -17.57 29.89 7.59
N GLN A 315 -17.92 28.70 8.08
CA GLN A 315 -17.87 28.34 9.50
C GLN A 315 -16.48 27.87 9.96
N LYS A 316 -15.52 27.69 9.05
CA LYS A 316 -14.21 27.07 9.30
C LYS A 316 -14.31 25.72 10.03
N LYS A 317 -15.29 24.91 9.61
CA LYS A 317 -15.57 23.60 10.20
C LYS A 317 -15.29 22.51 9.18
N GLY A 318 -14.46 21.54 9.55
CA GLY A 318 -14.18 20.39 8.71
C GLY A 318 -15.43 19.58 8.36
N ALA A 319 -15.48 19.09 7.12
CA ALA A 319 -16.58 18.27 6.63
C ALA A 319 -16.10 17.34 5.50
N ALA A 320 -16.80 16.23 5.33
CA ALA A 320 -16.54 15.24 4.29
C ALA A 320 -17.82 14.99 3.50
N ILE A 321 -17.87 15.51 2.27
CA ILE A 321 -19.02 15.47 1.37
C ILE A 321 -18.72 14.44 0.28
N ALA A 322 -19.56 13.42 0.16
CA ALA A 322 -19.51 12.49 -0.97
C ALA A 322 -20.39 13.02 -2.11
N PHE A 323 -19.80 13.21 -3.28
CA PHE A 323 -20.53 13.51 -4.51
C PHE A 323 -20.76 12.19 -5.28
N GLN A 324 -22.02 11.78 -5.40
CA GLN A 324 -22.42 10.61 -6.16
C GLN A 324 -22.49 10.93 -7.65
N GLY A 325 -21.36 10.80 -8.34
CA GLY A 325 -21.24 11.13 -9.75
C GLY A 325 -19.80 11.02 -10.24
N ASN A 326 -19.58 11.32 -11.52
CA ASN A 326 -18.25 11.32 -12.09
C ASN A 326 -17.48 12.58 -11.67
N ILE A 327 -16.20 12.45 -11.31
CA ILE A 327 -15.34 13.60 -10.99
C ILE A 327 -15.31 14.61 -12.14
N VAL A 328 -15.36 14.14 -13.39
CA VAL A 328 -15.36 15.02 -14.57
C VAL A 328 -16.59 15.93 -14.56
N ASP A 329 -17.77 15.42 -14.19
CA ASP A 329 -19.00 16.23 -14.12
C ASP A 329 -18.90 17.31 -13.01
N LEU A 330 -18.31 16.96 -11.87
CA LEU A 330 -18.09 17.90 -10.76
C LEU A 330 -17.11 19.02 -11.14
N LEU A 331 -16.02 18.69 -11.84
CA LEU A 331 -15.04 19.67 -12.30
C LEU A 331 -15.57 20.54 -13.44
N GLU A 332 -16.39 19.99 -14.35
CA GLU A 332 -17.09 20.79 -15.37
C GLU A 332 -17.98 21.84 -14.73
N TYR A 333 -18.72 21.46 -13.69
CA TYR A 333 -19.55 22.39 -12.92
C TYR A 333 -18.71 23.49 -12.26
N ALA A 334 -17.58 23.12 -11.62
CA ALA A 334 -16.68 24.09 -10.98
C ALA A 334 -16.11 25.11 -11.99
N VAL A 335 -15.70 24.64 -13.18
CA VAL A 335 -15.19 25.50 -14.25
C VAL A 335 -16.27 26.43 -14.79
N ALA A 336 -17.47 25.90 -15.06
CA ALA A 336 -18.59 26.67 -15.63
C ALA A 336 -19.13 27.75 -14.69
N ASN A 337 -19.08 27.53 -13.39
CA ASN A 337 -19.58 28.45 -12.35
C ASN A 337 -18.46 29.22 -11.63
N GLU A 338 -17.22 29.13 -12.13
CA GLU A 338 -16.04 29.83 -11.59
C GLU A 338 -15.81 29.61 -10.09
N ILE A 339 -16.03 28.37 -9.64
CA ILE A 339 -15.88 27.99 -8.24
C ILE A 339 -14.40 27.86 -7.88
N HIS A 340 -13.97 28.56 -6.84
CA HIS A 340 -12.61 28.49 -6.35
C HIS A 340 -12.39 27.24 -5.50
N ILE A 341 -11.48 26.38 -5.97
CA ILE A 341 -10.96 25.20 -5.27
C ILE A 341 -9.54 25.53 -4.83
N ASP A 342 -9.19 25.23 -3.57
CA ASP A 342 -7.84 25.48 -3.06
C ASP A 342 -6.89 24.32 -3.40
N LEU A 343 -7.32 23.09 -3.12
CA LEU A 343 -6.57 21.85 -3.37
C LEU A 343 -7.38 20.89 -4.24
N LEU A 344 -6.76 20.33 -5.29
CA LEU A 344 -7.36 19.34 -6.19
C LEU A 344 -6.47 18.11 -6.34
N SER A 345 -7.06 16.93 -6.39
CA SER A 345 -6.35 15.67 -6.62
C SER A 345 -7.24 14.64 -7.30
N ASP A 346 -6.69 13.48 -7.64
CA ASP A 346 -7.43 12.28 -8.06
C ASP A 346 -6.91 11.03 -7.35
N GLN A 347 -7.80 10.14 -6.93
CA GLN A 347 -7.43 8.82 -6.39
C GLN A 347 -8.31 7.69 -6.95
N THR A 348 -8.76 7.84 -8.20
CA THR A 348 -9.32 6.72 -8.98
C THR A 348 -8.27 5.62 -9.18
N SER A 349 -8.66 4.41 -9.60
CA SER A 349 -7.73 3.29 -9.73
C SER A 349 -7.03 3.26 -11.11
N CYS A 350 -6.36 4.34 -11.50
CA CYS A 350 -5.67 4.45 -12.80
C CYS A 350 -4.51 3.46 -13.00
N HIS A 351 -3.98 2.84 -11.93
CA HIS A 351 -3.02 1.75 -12.04
C HIS A 351 -3.56 0.50 -12.76
N VAL A 352 -4.90 0.37 -12.85
CA VAL A 352 -5.65 -0.65 -13.62
C VAL A 352 -6.76 0.01 -14.44
N VAL A 353 -6.46 1.17 -15.06
CA VAL A 353 -7.42 2.06 -15.73
C VAL A 353 -8.35 1.33 -16.71
N TYR A 354 -7.83 0.40 -17.52
CA TYR A 354 -8.58 -0.32 -18.55
C TYR A 354 -9.29 -1.59 -18.05
N ASP A 355 -9.11 -1.98 -16.78
CA ASP A 355 -9.74 -3.16 -16.18
C ASP A 355 -10.83 -2.79 -15.16
N GLY A 356 -11.41 -1.60 -15.34
CA GLY A 356 -12.49 -1.08 -14.50
C GLY A 356 -12.04 -0.23 -13.31
N GLY A 357 -10.77 0.18 -13.28
CA GLY A 357 -10.27 1.11 -12.28
C GLY A 357 -10.73 2.57 -12.46
N TYR A 358 -11.14 2.93 -13.68
CA TYR A 358 -11.66 4.25 -14.04
C TYR A 358 -13.02 4.14 -14.73
N CYS A 359 -14.01 4.90 -14.28
CA CYS A 359 -15.32 4.95 -14.92
C CYS A 359 -15.38 6.12 -15.90
N PRO A 360 -15.55 5.88 -17.22
CA PRO A 360 -15.60 6.96 -18.18
C PRO A 360 -16.85 7.84 -17.96
N GLN A 361 -16.68 9.15 -18.12
CA GLN A 361 -17.77 10.12 -18.05
C GLN A 361 -18.92 9.77 -19.00
N GLY A 362 -20.15 9.97 -18.53
CA GLY A 362 -21.39 9.72 -19.28
C GLY A 362 -21.91 8.28 -19.21
N LEU A 363 -21.27 7.40 -18.44
CA LEU A 363 -21.80 6.09 -18.08
C LEU A 363 -22.09 6.02 -16.58
N THR A 364 -23.15 5.29 -16.22
CA THR A 364 -23.36 4.82 -14.84
C THR A 364 -22.36 3.72 -14.47
N PHE A 365 -22.23 3.43 -13.18
CA PHE A 365 -21.35 2.37 -12.70
C PHE A 365 -21.73 0.99 -13.25
N GLU A 366 -23.03 0.71 -13.33
CA GLU A 366 -23.60 -0.52 -13.88
C GLU A 366 -23.32 -0.65 -15.38
N GLU A 367 -23.63 0.39 -16.17
CA GLU A 367 -23.35 0.40 -17.61
C GLU A 367 -21.86 0.21 -17.91
N ARG A 368 -21.00 0.86 -17.13
CA ARG A 368 -19.55 0.66 -17.21
C ARG A 368 -19.17 -0.79 -16.94
N THR A 369 -19.74 -1.40 -15.91
CA THR A 369 -19.45 -2.78 -15.50
C THR A 369 -19.88 -3.78 -16.56
N ASP A 370 -21.03 -3.56 -17.20
CA ASP A 370 -21.51 -4.38 -18.30
C ASP A 370 -20.66 -4.19 -19.57
N LEU A 371 -20.24 -2.95 -19.85
CA LEU A 371 -19.40 -2.64 -21.01
C LEU A 371 -18.02 -3.30 -20.91
N LEU A 372 -17.43 -3.37 -19.72
CA LEU A 372 -16.17 -4.10 -19.47
C LEU A 372 -16.24 -5.56 -19.92
N ARG A 373 -17.42 -6.20 -19.79
CA ARG A 373 -17.63 -7.60 -20.17
C ARG A 373 -18.02 -7.78 -21.63
N SER A 374 -18.79 -6.83 -22.17
CA SER A 374 -19.43 -6.98 -23.48
C SER A 374 -18.62 -6.37 -24.64
N ASP A 375 -17.91 -5.26 -24.42
CA ASP A 375 -17.14 -4.55 -25.44
C ASP A 375 -15.97 -3.76 -24.82
N HIS A 376 -14.91 -4.49 -24.48
CA HIS A 376 -13.71 -3.93 -23.85
C HIS A 376 -13.01 -2.88 -24.71
N ALA A 377 -13.01 -3.05 -26.03
CA ALA A 377 -12.41 -2.09 -26.95
C ALA A 377 -13.16 -0.74 -26.94
N ARG A 378 -14.50 -0.76 -26.86
CA ARG A 378 -15.28 0.47 -26.68
C ARG A 378 -15.07 1.07 -25.31
N PHE A 379 -14.99 0.27 -24.26
CA PHE A 379 -14.68 0.75 -22.91
C PHE A 379 -13.36 1.54 -22.91
N MET A 380 -12.28 1.00 -23.48
CA MET A 380 -10.98 1.68 -23.57
C MET A 380 -11.09 3.05 -24.26
N ARG A 381 -11.75 3.13 -25.42
CA ARG A 381 -11.93 4.40 -26.15
C ARG A 381 -12.68 5.45 -25.32
N LEU A 382 -13.67 5.05 -24.53
CA LEU A 382 -14.42 5.96 -23.66
C LEU A 382 -13.59 6.42 -22.47
N VAL A 383 -12.77 5.53 -21.91
CA VAL A 383 -11.80 5.87 -20.86
C VAL A 383 -10.80 6.90 -21.37
N ASP A 384 -10.17 6.67 -22.54
CA ASP A 384 -9.22 7.61 -23.13
C ASP A 384 -9.82 9.00 -23.35
N ARG A 385 -11.06 9.05 -23.86
CA ARG A 385 -11.80 10.32 -24.05
C ARG A 385 -12.04 11.01 -22.71
N SER A 386 -12.44 10.27 -21.68
CA SER A 386 -12.72 10.84 -20.36
C SER A 386 -11.46 11.30 -19.64
N LEU A 387 -10.33 10.60 -19.77
CA LEU A 387 -9.03 11.03 -19.22
C LEU A 387 -8.55 12.34 -19.86
N LYS A 388 -8.71 12.49 -21.18
CA LYS A 388 -8.41 13.74 -21.89
C LYS A 388 -9.23 14.90 -21.32
N ARG A 389 -10.55 14.69 -21.19
CA ARG A 389 -11.45 15.70 -20.64
C ARG A 389 -11.11 16.05 -19.18
N HIS A 390 -10.79 15.05 -18.36
CA HIS A 390 -10.37 15.27 -16.98
C HIS A 390 -9.10 16.13 -16.92
N PHE A 391 -8.09 15.82 -17.73
CA PHE A 391 -6.87 16.61 -17.84
C PHE A 391 -7.11 18.06 -18.27
N GLU A 392 -7.98 18.29 -19.27
CA GLU A 392 -8.35 19.64 -19.73
C GLU A 392 -8.93 20.48 -18.58
N LEU A 393 -9.82 19.91 -17.78
CA LEU A 393 -10.46 20.61 -16.66
C LEU A 393 -9.46 20.93 -15.55
N ILE A 394 -8.58 19.97 -15.22
CA ILE A 394 -7.49 20.21 -14.27
C ILE A 394 -6.63 21.38 -14.75
N ARG A 395 -6.24 21.40 -16.03
CA ARG A 395 -5.48 22.51 -16.61
C ARG A 395 -6.18 23.87 -16.42
N ILE A 396 -7.45 23.97 -16.80
CA ILE A 396 -8.23 25.20 -16.65
C ILE A 396 -8.27 25.65 -15.18
N LEU A 397 -8.50 24.72 -14.25
CA LEU A 397 -8.55 25.05 -12.83
C LEU A 397 -7.18 25.47 -12.30
N THR A 398 -6.09 24.84 -12.74
CA THR A 398 -4.71 25.21 -12.33
C THR A 398 -4.31 26.59 -12.86
N GLU A 399 -4.75 26.96 -14.07
CA GLU A 399 -4.59 28.31 -14.62
C GLU A 399 -5.39 29.34 -13.81
N LYS A 400 -6.46 28.93 -13.13
CA LYS A 400 -7.23 29.74 -12.17
C LYS A 400 -6.70 29.68 -10.73
N GLY A 401 -5.55 29.04 -10.49
CA GLY A 401 -4.86 29.05 -9.20
C GLY A 401 -5.16 27.90 -8.25
N VAL A 402 -5.88 26.84 -8.66
CA VAL A 402 -5.94 25.62 -7.83
C VAL A 402 -4.57 24.96 -7.79
N TYR A 403 -4.19 24.43 -6.62
CA TYR A 403 -3.05 23.54 -6.55
C TYR A 403 -3.50 22.09 -6.81
N PHE A 404 -3.16 21.56 -7.99
CA PHE A 404 -3.36 20.16 -8.33
C PHE A 404 -2.11 19.32 -8.02
N PHE A 405 -2.32 18.11 -7.51
CA PHE A 405 -1.25 17.12 -7.36
C PHE A 405 -1.76 15.69 -7.64
N ASP A 406 -0.91 14.85 -8.24
CA ASP A 406 -1.21 13.43 -8.45
C ASP A 406 -1.02 12.65 -7.14
N TYR A 407 -2.01 11.82 -6.77
CA TYR A 407 -1.98 11.03 -5.53
C TYR A 407 -1.29 9.66 -5.67
N GLY A 408 -0.43 9.49 -6.69
CA GLY A 408 0.34 8.28 -6.91
C GLY A 408 -0.51 7.08 -7.30
N ASN A 409 -1.56 7.32 -8.08
CA ASN A 409 -2.48 6.31 -8.62
C ASN A 409 -2.23 6.00 -10.11
N SER A 410 -1.15 6.55 -10.69
CA SER A 410 -0.84 6.50 -12.13
C SER A 410 -1.78 7.30 -13.03
N PHE A 411 -2.51 8.29 -12.52
CA PHE A 411 -3.40 9.12 -13.33
C PHE A 411 -2.65 9.86 -14.45
N LEU A 412 -1.56 10.57 -14.12
CA LEU A 412 -0.77 11.32 -15.12
C LEU A 412 -0.19 10.40 -16.21
N LYS A 413 0.25 9.20 -15.83
CA LYS A 413 0.73 8.20 -16.80
C LYS A 413 -0.41 7.66 -17.68
N ALA A 414 -1.60 7.43 -17.11
CA ALA A 414 -2.77 7.00 -17.88
C ALA A 414 -3.22 8.08 -18.87
N VAL A 415 -3.14 9.36 -18.49
CA VAL A 415 -3.40 10.51 -19.38
C VAL A 415 -2.40 10.53 -20.53
N PHE A 416 -1.11 10.32 -20.26
CA PHE A 416 -0.08 10.18 -21.31
C PHE A 416 -0.38 9.02 -22.26
N ASP A 417 -0.73 7.85 -21.71
CA ASP A 417 -1.03 6.64 -22.50
C ASP A 417 -2.28 6.79 -23.35
N ALA A 418 -3.25 7.60 -22.93
CA ALA A 418 -4.41 7.99 -23.72
C ALA A 418 -4.06 8.94 -24.90
N GLY A 419 -2.80 9.40 -24.99
CA GLY A 419 -2.26 10.17 -26.11
C GLY A 419 -2.06 11.67 -25.84
N VAL A 420 -2.17 12.12 -24.59
CA VAL A 420 -1.91 13.52 -24.19
C VAL A 420 -0.42 13.67 -23.90
N LYS A 421 0.37 14.13 -24.88
CA LYS A 421 1.83 14.21 -24.72
C LYS A 421 2.29 15.42 -23.91
N GLU A 422 1.51 16.49 -23.94
CA GLU A 422 1.74 17.74 -23.21
C GLU A 422 1.70 17.58 -21.69
N ILE A 423 1.25 16.44 -21.16
CA ILE A 423 1.34 16.12 -19.74
C ILE A 423 2.79 15.90 -19.28
N CYS A 424 3.70 15.56 -20.20
CA CYS A 424 5.13 15.37 -19.92
C CYS A 424 5.89 16.70 -20.09
N LYS A 425 6.86 16.99 -19.21
CA LYS A 425 7.61 18.28 -19.25
C LYS A 425 8.31 18.52 -20.59
N ASN A 426 8.84 17.46 -21.21
CA ASN A 426 9.51 17.53 -22.52
C ASN A 426 8.58 17.32 -23.73
N GLY A 427 7.30 17.04 -23.50
CA GLY A 427 6.31 16.75 -24.56
C GLY A 427 6.52 15.46 -25.34
N ARG A 428 7.40 14.54 -24.88
CA ARG A 428 7.81 13.32 -25.60
C ARG A 428 7.62 12.06 -24.77
N ASP A 429 8.17 12.04 -23.56
CA ASP A 429 8.20 10.89 -22.66
C ASP A 429 8.22 11.32 -21.18
N SER A 430 8.06 10.36 -20.28
CA SER A 430 7.97 10.63 -18.85
C SER A 430 9.33 10.73 -18.12
N LEU A 431 10.46 10.80 -18.83
CA LEU A 431 11.80 10.77 -18.19
C LEU A 431 12.08 12.03 -17.37
N GLU A 432 11.61 13.19 -17.83
CA GLU A 432 11.68 14.46 -17.11
C GLU A 432 10.50 14.68 -16.15
N GLY A 433 9.63 13.68 -16.01
CA GLY A 433 8.40 13.75 -15.23
C GLY A 433 7.26 14.50 -15.94
N PHE A 434 6.23 14.82 -15.16
CA PHE A 434 4.99 15.44 -15.65
C PHE A 434 4.90 16.91 -15.27
N ILE A 435 4.05 17.68 -15.97
CA ILE A 435 3.84 19.10 -15.70
C ILE A 435 3.16 19.37 -14.36
N PHE A 436 2.47 18.37 -13.82
CA PHE A 436 1.90 18.40 -12.48
C PHE A 436 2.70 17.47 -11.56
N PRO A 437 3.09 17.93 -10.37
CA PRO A 437 3.84 17.11 -9.45
C PRO A 437 2.96 16.04 -8.81
N SER A 438 3.58 14.93 -8.41
CA SER A 438 2.94 14.02 -7.46
C SER A 438 2.99 14.57 -6.03
N TYR A 439 2.11 14.09 -5.15
CA TYR A 439 2.17 14.44 -3.73
C TYR A 439 3.51 14.09 -3.07
N VAL A 440 4.22 13.07 -3.57
CA VAL A 440 5.56 12.75 -3.07
C VAL A 440 6.60 13.71 -3.64
N GLU A 441 6.51 14.06 -4.92
CA GLU A 441 7.45 14.97 -5.58
C GLU A 441 7.54 16.32 -4.84
N ASP A 442 6.38 16.91 -4.52
CA ASP A 442 6.30 18.30 -4.05
C ASP A 442 5.95 18.47 -2.57
N ILE A 443 5.40 17.44 -1.91
CA ILE A 443 4.93 17.52 -0.52
C ILE A 443 5.70 16.53 0.35
N MET A 444 5.37 15.24 0.26
CA MET A 444 5.86 14.25 1.21
C MET A 444 7.35 13.93 1.08
N GLY A 445 7.89 13.92 -0.13
CA GLY A 445 9.32 13.71 -0.35
C GLY A 445 10.14 14.76 0.39
N PRO A 446 10.00 16.05 0.02
CA PRO A 446 10.75 17.14 0.66
C PRO A 446 10.51 17.28 2.16
N VAL A 447 9.27 17.21 2.64
CA VAL A 447 8.96 17.58 4.04
C VAL A 447 8.84 16.40 5.00
N LEU A 448 8.80 15.16 4.51
CA LEU A 448 8.73 13.97 5.35
C LEU A 448 9.88 13.00 5.04
N PHE A 449 9.93 12.44 3.84
CA PHE A 449 10.87 11.38 3.54
C PHE A 449 12.32 11.83 3.59
N ASP A 450 12.60 13.03 3.12
CA ASP A 450 13.94 13.57 3.11
C ASP A 450 14.48 13.79 4.54
N TYR A 451 13.58 13.93 5.53
CA TYR A 451 13.88 14.01 6.97
C TYR A 451 13.75 12.66 7.71
N GLY A 452 13.50 11.55 7.01
CA GLY A 452 13.37 10.23 7.64
C GLY A 452 11.95 9.88 8.10
N TYR A 453 10.98 10.79 8.01
CA TYR A 453 9.61 10.54 8.47
C TYR A 453 8.87 9.65 7.50
N GLY A 454 8.27 8.60 8.02
CA GLY A 454 7.45 7.68 7.23
C GLY A 454 6.63 6.76 8.12
N PRO A 455 5.82 5.86 7.53
CA PRO A 455 4.85 5.08 8.27
C PRO A 455 5.53 4.19 9.30
N PHE A 456 5.11 4.34 10.56
CA PHE A 456 5.45 3.46 11.66
C PHE A 456 4.15 2.93 12.26
N ARG A 457 3.92 1.62 12.16
CA ARG A 457 2.69 0.99 12.62
C ARG A 457 2.96 -0.19 13.53
N TRP A 458 1.99 -0.49 14.37
CA TRP A 458 2.05 -1.63 15.25
C TRP A 458 0.69 -2.29 15.44
N VAL A 459 0.73 -3.55 15.85
CA VAL A 459 -0.43 -4.37 16.20
C VAL A 459 -0.21 -5.00 17.57
N CYS A 460 -1.12 -4.76 18.50
CA CYS A 460 -1.14 -5.43 19.80
C CYS A 460 -1.67 -6.85 19.61
N LEU A 461 -0.77 -7.85 19.65
CA LEU A 461 -1.08 -9.23 19.30
C LEU A 461 -1.98 -9.92 20.35
N SER A 462 -2.14 -9.33 21.53
CA SER A 462 -3.13 -9.74 22.54
C SER A 462 -4.58 -9.52 22.08
N GLY A 463 -4.81 -8.66 21.07
CA GLY A 463 -6.14 -8.25 20.62
C GLY A 463 -6.89 -7.34 21.60
N LYS A 464 -6.25 -6.85 22.67
CA LYS A 464 -6.87 -5.99 23.69
C LYS A 464 -6.79 -4.51 23.31
N SER A 465 -7.91 -3.80 23.38
CA SER A 465 -7.95 -2.35 23.17
C SER A 465 -7.21 -1.57 24.26
N GLU A 466 -7.13 -2.13 25.47
CA GLU A 466 -6.34 -1.58 26.58
C GLU A 466 -4.84 -1.52 26.25
N ASP A 467 -4.31 -2.57 25.61
CA ASP A 467 -2.91 -2.58 25.17
C ASP A 467 -2.69 -1.50 24.11
N LEU A 468 -3.63 -1.32 23.18
CA LEU A 468 -3.56 -0.26 22.18
C LEU A 468 -3.55 1.13 22.84
N ALA A 469 -4.43 1.38 23.81
CA ALA A 469 -4.47 2.65 24.53
C ALA A 469 -3.16 2.93 25.30
N LYS A 470 -2.56 1.91 25.93
CA LYS A 470 -1.26 2.02 26.58
C LYS A 470 -0.14 2.33 25.58
N THR A 471 -0.13 1.64 24.43
CA THR A 471 0.85 1.91 23.37
C THR A 471 0.67 3.29 22.74
N ASP A 472 -0.57 3.78 22.58
CA ASP A 472 -0.85 5.14 22.10
C ASP A 472 -0.23 6.18 23.06
N GLN A 473 -0.45 6.01 24.38
CA GLN A 473 0.14 6.88 25.40
C GLN A 473 1.67 6.82 25.41
N ALA A 474 2.24 5.63 25.32
CA ALA A 474 3.69 5.45 25.33
C ALA A 474 4.36 6.02 24.07
N ALA A 475 3.75 5.85 22.88
CA ALA A 475 4.22 6.47 21.66
C ALA A 475 4.15 8.00 21.74
N MET A 476 3.02 8.54 22.20
CA MET A 476 2.83 9.97 22.40
C MET A 476 3.87 10.57 23.35
N ALA A 477 4.20 9.89 24.45
CA ALA A 477 5.20 10.32 25.41
C ALA A 477 6.65 10.29 24.88
N CYS A 478 6.91 9.56 23.78
CA CYS A 478 8.23 9.53 23.13
C CYS A 478 8.40 10.64 22.08
N ILE A 479 7.34 11.37 21.73
CA ILE A 479 7.36 12.38 20.68
C ILE A 479 7.47 13.76 21.35
N ASP A 480 8.50 14.51 20.98
CA ASP A 480 8.66 15.93 21.36
C ASP A 480 7.96 16.83 20.34
N PRO A 481 6.78 17.40 20.65
CA PRO A 481 6.01 18.22 19.71
C PRO A 481 6.67 19.57 19.40
N ASP A 482 7.68 19.99 20.16
CA ASP A 482 8.36 21.28 19.97
C ASP A 482 9.64 21.16 19.12
N ARG A 483 10.13 19.93 18.89
CA ARG A 483 11.34 19.67 18.10
C ARG A 483 11.16 20.05 16.63
N ARG A 484 10.08 19.56 16.00
CA ARG A 484 9.73 19.82 14.59
C ARG A 484 8.22 19.76 14.39
N PHE A 485 7.71 20.42 13.35
CA PHE A 485 6.27 20.39 13.07
C PHE A 485 5.77 18.98 12.73
N GLN A 486 6.59 18.13 12.11
CA GLN A 486 6.25 16.74 11.82
C GLN A 486 5.99 15.97 13.12
N ASP A 487 6.79 16.19 14.16
CA ASP A 487 6.57 15.57 15.47
C ASP A 487 5.26 16.05 16.09
N ARG A 488 5.01 17.36 16.03
CA ARG A 488 3.78 17.97 16.49
C ARG A 488 2.53 17.39 15.81
N ASP A 489 2.56 17.25 14.49
CA ASP A 489 1.44 16.69 13.73
C ASP A 489 1.16 15.24 14.14
N ASN A 490 2.22 14.44 14.33
CA ASN A 490 2.10 13.05 14.75
C ASN A 490 1.70 12.90 16.22
N TYR A 491 2.10 13.84 17.08
CA TYR A 491 1.62 13.97 18.46
C TYR A 491 0.12 14.29 18.50
N VAL A 492 -0.34 15.27 17.72
CA VAL A 492 -1.76 15.62 17.61
C VAL A 492 -2.57 14.45 17.06
N TRP A 493 -2.07 13.79 16.02
CA TRP A 493 -2.67 12.59 15.45
C TRP A 493 -2.86 11.49 16.50
N ILE A 494 -1.81 11.09 17.21
CA ILE A 494 -1.88 9.97 18.16
C ILE A 494 -2.79 10.30 19.35
N ARG A 495 -2.78 11.55 19.82
CA ARG A 495 -3.69 12.05 20.88
C ARG A 495 -5.16 11.86 20.52
N ASP A 496 -5.51 12.07 19.24
CA ASP A 496 -6.90 12.08 18.78
C ASP A 496 -7.31 10.79 18.03
N ALA A 497 -6.37 9.90 17.73
CA ALA A 497 -6.63 8.67 16.96
C ALA A 497 -7.73 7.79 17.59
N GLY A 498 -7.77 7.69 18.93
CA GLY A 498 -8.80 6.96 19.66
C GLY A 498 -10.21 7.54 19.50
N LYS A 499 -10.33 8.88 19.41
CA LYS A 499 -11.62 9.58 19.25
C LYS A 499 -12.26 9.30 17.89
N ASN A 500 -11.43 9.05 16.89
CA ASN A 500 -11.85 8.82 15.50
C ASN A 500 -12.30 7.38 15.21
N LYS A 501 -12.14 6.43 16.14
CA LYS A 501 -12.64 5.04 16.05
C LYS A 501 -12.29 4.33 14.73
N MET A 502 -11.05 4.47 14.26
CA MET A 502 -10.60 3.95 12.95
C MET A 502 -10.10 2.49 12.97
N VAL A 503 -10.14 1.82 14.12
CA VAL A 503 -9.63 0.45 14.27
C VAL A 503 -10.62 -0.53 13.63
N VAL A 504 -10.13 -1.38 12.73
CA VAL A 504 -10.88 -2.47 12.10
C VAL A 504 -10.02 -3.72 12.13
N GLY A 505 -10.59 -4.84 12.58
CA GLY A 505 -9.86 -6.09 12.79
C GLY A 505 -8.99 -6.03 14.06
N THR A 506 -7.70 -6.31 13.92
CA THR A 506 -6.73 -6.31 15.02
C THR A 506 -6.52 -4.91 15.62
N GLN A 507 -6.12 -4.89 16.89
CA GLN A 507 -5.85 -3.65 17.62
C GLN A 507 -4.54 -3.04 17.14
N ALA A 508 -4.65 -2.08 16.23
CA ALA A 508 -3.52 -1.52 15.50
C ALA A 508 -3.54 0.00 15.48
N ARG A 509 -2.35 0.60 15.30
CA ARG A 509 -2.16 2.04 15.13
C ARG A 509 -1.05 2.33 14.14
N ILE A 510 -1.08 3.54 13.59
CA ILE A 510 -0.04 4.12 12.74
C ILE A 510 0.25 5.55 13.18
N LEU A 511 1.46 6.02 12.93
CA LEU A 511 1.88 7.41 12.86
C LEU A 511 3.14 7.52 11.99
N TYR A 512 3.65 8.73 11.75
CA TYR A 512 4.95 8.93 11.11
C TYR A 512 6.02 9.36 12.11
N GLN A 513 7.20 8.75 12.02
CA GLN A 513 8.38 9.13 12.80
C GLN A 513 9.66 8.90 12.02
N ASP A 514 10.70 9.65 12.39
CA ASP A 514 12.07 9.51 11.88
C ASP A 514 12.78 8.27 12.44
N ALA A 515 14.04 8.07 12.04
CA ALA A 515 14.86 6.93 12.45
C ALA A 515 14.94 6.76 13.98
N LEU A 516 15.18 7.85 14.72
CA LEU A 516 15.43 7.81 16.16
C LEU A 516 14.11 7.75 16.95
N GLY A 517 13.06 8.42 16.47
CA GLY A 517 11.72 8.34 17.02
C GLY A 517 11.15 6.92 16.91
N ARG A 518 11.28 6.27 15.75
CA ARG A 518 10.89 4.86 15.58
C ARG A 518 11.63 3.94 16.55
N MET A 519 12.95 4.12 16.65
CA MET A 519 13.78 3.35 17.58
C MET A 519 13.36 3.55 19.04
N ALA A 520 13.13 4.79 19.46
CA ALA A 520 12.71 5.11 20.83
C ALA A 520 11.36 4.49 21.19
N ILE A 521 10.35 4.65 20.32
CA ILE A 521 9.02 4.07 20.52
C ILE A 521 9.10 2.54 20.55
N ALA A 522 9.83 1.93 19.61
CA ALA A 522 9.98 0.47 19.56
C ALA A 522 10.66 -0.11 20.80
N LEU A 523 11.72 0.53 21.30
CA LEU A 523 12.39 0.13 22.54
C LEU A 523 11.45 0.30 23.75
N LYS A 524 10.67 1.38 23.80
CA LYS A 524 9.67 1.57 24.86
C LYS A 524 8.61 0.49 24.83
N PHE A 525 8.09 0.12 23.66
CA PHE A 525 7.12 -0.96 23.54
C PHE A 525 7.72 -2.31 23.94
N ASN A 526 8.94 -2.62 23.52
CA ASN A 526 9.58 -3.88 23.91
C ASN A 526 9.83 -3.95 25.42
N GLN A 527 10.19 -2.83 26.07
CA GLN A 527 10.24 -2.74 27.52
C GLN A 527 8.87 -3.00 28.16
N MET A 528 7.79 -2.43 27.64
CA MET A 528 6.43 -2.67 28.15
C MET A 528 5.99 -4.13 28.02
N VAL A 529 6.38 -4.82 26.94
CA VAL A 529 6.16 -6.27 26.79
C VAL A 529 6.94 -7.05 27.86
N ARG A 530 8.20 -6.67 28.09
CA ARG A 530 9.07 -7.28 29.12
C ARG A 530 8.53 -7.11 30.53
N ASP A 531 7.95 -5.95 30.83
CA ASP A 531 7.40 -5.63 32.16
C ASP A 531 5.99 -6.20 32.36
N GLY A 532 5.35 -6.71 31.30
CA GLY A 532 3.99 -7.24 31.33
C GLY A 532 2.90 -6.17 31.30
N ASP A 533 3.25 -4.92 30.95
CA ASP A 533 2.29 -3.81 30.80
C ASP A 533 1.33 -4.05 29.63
N VAL A 534 1.82 -4.67 28.56
CA VAL A 534 1.08 -5.06 27.35
C VAL A 534 1.51 -6.44 26.87
N GLY A 535 0.67 -7.14 26.10
CA GLY A 535 1.07 -8.36 25.41
C GLY A 535 2.04 -8.10 24.25
N PRO A 536 2.53 -9.16 23.56
CA PRO A 536 3.43 -9.01 22.43
C PRO A 536 2.91 -8.05 21.36
N VAL A 537 3.83 -7.34 20.70
CA VAL A 537 3.50 -6.34 19.68
C VAL A 537 4.19 -6.69 18.37
N MET A 538 3.46 -6.62 17.26
CA MET A 538 4.05 -6.71 15.92
C MET A 538 4.25 -5.28 15.39
N LEU A 539 5.50 -4.87 15.19
CA LEU A 539 5.84 -3.65 14.47
C LEU A 539 5.90 -3.91 12.97
N GLY A 540 5.67 -2.87 12.18
CA GLY A 540 5.91 -2.87 10.76
C GLY A 540 5.67 -1.49 10.16
N ARG A 541 5.47 -1.46 8.84
CA ARG A 541 5.17 -0.25 8.08
C ARG A 541 4.50 -0.56 6.75
N ASP A 542 4.04 0.49 6.07
CA ASP A 542 3.80 0.37 4.64
C ASP A 542 5.13 0.26 3.88
N HIS A 543 5.07 -0.14 2.62
CA HIS A 543 6.27 -0.07 1.76
C HIS A 543 6.51 1.38 1.29
N HIS A 544 5.46 2.23 1.33
CA HIS A 544 5.51 3.67 1.11
C HIS A 544 6.32 4.39 2.21
N ASP A 545 7.64 4.30 2.14
CA ASP A 545 8.58 4.82 3.13
C ASP A 545 9.91 5.23 2.48
N THR A 546 10.72 5.95 3.24
CA THR A 546 11.99 6.59 2.83
C THR A 546 12.90 5.72 1.96
N GLY A 547 13.21 4.50 2.41
CA GLY A 547 14.06 3.53 1.70
C GLY A 547 13.31 2.29 1.20
N GLY A 548 12.02 2.18 1.52
CA GLY A 548 11.24 0.97 1.27
C GLY A 548 10.85 0.78 -0.19
N THR A 549 10.82 1.82 -1.03
CA THR A 549 10.28 1.71 -2.40
C THR A 549 11.04 2.57 -3.39
N ASP A 550 11.40 1.96 -4.51
CA ASP A 550 11.77 2.67 -5.74
C ASP A 550 10.56 2.68 -6.68
N SER A 551 10.08 3.89 -7.02
CA SER A 551 8.87 4.14 -7.80
C SER A 551 8.94 5.54 -8.42
N PRO A 552 9.38 5.66 -9.69
CA PRO A 552 9.63 6.96 -10.33
C PRO A 552 8.41 7.86 -10.39
N PHE A 553 7.21 7.26 -10.39
CA PHE A 553 5.94 7.96 -10.47
C PHE A 553 5.35 8.31 -9.10
N ARG A 554 6.05 7.95 -8.01
CA ARG A 554 5.56 8.15 -6.64
C ARG A 554 6.70 8.27 -5.63
N GLU A 555 7.09 7.21 -4.94
CA GLU A 555 8.02 7.28 -3.80
C GLU A 555 9.39 7.91 -4.11
N THR A 556 9.89 7.74 -5.33
CA THR A 556 11.16 8.31 -5.80
C THR A 556 10.97 9.42 -6.83
N ALA A 557 9.76 10.00 -6.94
CA ALA A 557 9.49 11.10 -7.86
C ALA A 557 10.26 12.39 -7.51
N ASN A 558 10.62 12.62 -6.24
CA ASN A 558 11.44 13.75 -5.83
C ASN A 558 12.96 13.49 -5.95
N ILE A 559 13.39 12.41 -6.60
CA ILE A 559 14.80 12.08 -6.84
C ILE A 559 15.17 12.53 -8.24
N LYS A 560 16.02 13.54 -8.33
CA LYS A 560 16.23 14.35 -9.55
C LYS A 560 17.57 14.12 -10.24
N ASP A 561 18.41 13.23 -9.72
CA ASP A 561 19.71 12.88 -10.31
C ASP A 561 19.63 11.87 -11.46
N GLY A 562 18.40 11.48 -11.86
CA GLY A 562 18.15 10.46 -12.88
C GLY A 562 18.17 9.01 -12.34
N SER A 563 18.54 8.79 -11.08
CA SER A 563 18.55 7.45 -10.48
C SER A 563 17.16 6.96 -10.09
N ASN A 564 16.12 7.79 -10.18
CA ASN A 564 14.75 7.46 -9.79
C ASN A 564 14.19 6.18 -10.45
N ILE A 565 14.73 5.79 -11.62
CA ILE A 565 14.42 4.57 -12.38
C ILE A 565 15.10 3.29 -11.85
N MET A 566 16.04 3.41 -10.94
CA MET A 566 16.79 2.29 -10.36
C MET A 566 16.00 1.62 -9.22
N ALA A 567 16.31 0.36 -8.90
CA ALA A 567 15.66 -0.41 -7.84
C ALA A 567 16.60 -0.78 -6.68
N ASP A 568 17.81 -0.22 -6.64
CA ASP A 568 18.85 -0.57 -5.68
C ASP A 568 18.43 -0.26 -4.23
N MET A 569 17.73 0.86 -4.00
CA MET A 569 17.39 1.31 -2.65
C MET A 569 16.42 0.34 -1.97
N ALA A 570 15.36 -0.07 -2.65
CA ALA A 570 14.37 -1.01 -2.13
C ALA A 570 14.98 -2.41 -1.90
N VAL A 571 15.85 -2.87 -2.82
CA VAL A 571 16.54 -4.16 -2.71
C VAL A 571 17.52 -4.14 -1.53
N HIS A 572 18.32 -3.08 -1.39
CA HIS A 572 19.21 -2.90 -0.24
C HIS A 572 18.40 -2.86 1.05
N CYS A 573 17.32 -2.08 1.13
CA CYS A 573 16.46 -1.99 2.31
C CYS A 573 15.99 -3.39 2.76
N PHE A 574 15.44 -4.18 1.83
CA PHE A 574 15.03 -5.58 2.08
C PHE A 574 16.18 -6.45 2.61
N ALA A 575 17.32 -6.47 1.92
CA ALA A 575 18.45 -7.32 2.29
C ALA A 575 19.09 -6.89 3.62
N GLY A 576 19.21 -5.58 3.85
CA GLY A 576 19.81 -5.05 5.07
C GLY A 576 18.89 -5.17 6.29
N ASN A 577 17.56 -5.14 6.11
CA ASN A 577 16.59 -5.49 7.16
C ASN A 577 16.70 -6.97 7.53
N ALA A 578 16.87 -7.85 6.54
CA ALA A 578 17.08 -9.28 6.78
C ALA A 578 18.39 -9.51 7.56
N ALA A 579 19.47 -8.86 7.17
CA ALA A 579 20.78 -8.97 7.81
C ALA A 579 20.81 -8.42 9.25
N ARG A 580 19.86 -7.55 9.61
CA ARG A 580 19.78 -6.92 10.94
C ARG A 580 18.74 -7.55 11.86
N GLY A 581 18.04 -8.59 11.39
CA GLY A 581 17.23 -9.47 12.23
C GLY A 581 15.77 -9.07 12.39
N MET A 582 15.20 -8.35 11.42
CA MET A 582 13.74 -8.21 11.34
C MET A 582 13.07 -9.59 11.29
N SER A 583 11.97 -9.79 12.01
CA SER A 583 11.28 -11.09 12.09
C SER A 583 10.72 -11.54 10.74
N LEU A 584 10.28 -10.60 9.90
CA LEU A 584 9.77 -10.81 8.55
C LEU A 584 10.34 -9.75 7.61
N VAL A 585 10.71 -10.15 6.40
CA VAL A 585 11.06 -9.22 5.31
C VAL A 585 10.30 -9.57 4.03
N ALA A 586 9.89 -8.54 3.29
CA ALA A 586 9.13 -8.67 2.06
C ALA A 586 9.74 -7.79 0.96
N LEU A 587 9.84 -8.32 -0.27
CA LEU A 587 10.18 -7.56 -1.48
C LEU A 587 9.16 -7.85 -2.58
N HIS A 588 8.44 -6.83 -3.01
CA HIS A 588 7.35 -6.92 -3.97
C HIS A 588 7.66 -6.12 -5.23
N ASN A 589 6.95 -6.48 -6.29
CA ASN A 589 6.90 -5.74 -7.54
C ASN A 589 5.54 -5.03 -7.68
N GLY A 590 5.60 -3.75 -8.00
CA GLY A 590 4.49 -2.94 -8.48
C GLY A 590 3.57 -2.37 -7.41
N GLY A 591 3.93 -2.45 -6.13
CA GLY A 591 3.10 -1.92 -5.05
C GLY A 591 2.76 -0.44 -5.27
N GLY A 592 1.47 -0.12 -5.24
CA GLY A 592 0.97 1.23 -5.44
C GLY A 592 0.68 1.59 -6.89
N VAL A 593 1.71 1.59 -7.75
CA VAL A 593 1.64 2.10 -9.13
C VAL A 593 1.39 1.01 -10.19
N GLY A 594 1.47 -0.27 -9.81
CA GLY A 594 1.27 -1.43 -10.68
C GLY A 594 2.57 -2.12 -11.12
N ILE A 595 2.45 -3.34 -11.62
CA ILE A 595 3.57 -4.19 -12.09
C ILE A 595 4.47 -3.47 -13.08
N GLY A 596 5.78 -3.67 -12.95
CA GLY A 596 6.81 -3.11 -13.83
C GLY A 596 7.12 -1.64 -13.57
N LYS A 597 6.46 -1.01 -12.58
CA LYS A 597 6.60 0.43 -12.30
C LYS A 597 7.19 0.75 -10.94
N ALA A 598 7.35 -0.25 -10.07
CA ALA A 598 7.96 -0.08 -8.75
C ALA A 598 8.54 -1.38 -8.21
N ILE A 599 9.58 -1.27 -7.38
CA ILE A 599 10.05 -2.33 -6.51
C ILE A 599 9.94 -1.83 -5.08
N ASN A 600 9.24 -2.58 -4.23
CA ASN A 600 8.80 -2.09 -2.93
C ASN A 600 8.93 -3.17 -1.85
N GLY A 601 9.64 -2.86 -0.77
CA GLY A 601 9.89 -3.74 0.36
C GLY A 601 9.36 -3.22 1.69
N GLY A 602 9.12 -4.18 2.58
CA GLY A 602 8.63 -3.95 3.93
C GLY A 602 9.21 -4.94 4.92
N PHE A 603 8.92 -4.72 6.19
CA PHE A 603 9.36 -5.59 7.27
C PHE A 603 8.24 -5.80 8.30
N GLY A 604 8.45 -6.83 9.11
CA GLY A 604 7.72 -7.06 10.33
C GLY A 604 8.68 -7.40 11.47
N MET A 605 8.46 -6.85 12.66
CA MET A 605 9.31 -7.08 13.84
C MET A 605 8.47 -7.40 15.06
N VAL A 606 8.59 -8.61 15.58
CA VAL A 606 7.88 -9.05 16.79
C VAL A 606 8.65 -8.60 18.02
N LEU A 607 7.97 -7.88 18.90
CA LEU A 607 8.45 -7.48 20.21
C LEU A 607 8.05 -8.53 21.23
N ASP A 608 9.04 -9.28 21.71
CA ASP A 608 8.89 -10.38 22.66
C ASP A 608 9.37 -10.02 24.08
N GLY A 609 9.80 -8.77 24.30
CA GLY A 609 10.37 -8.28 25.57
C GLY A 609 11.85 -8.62 25.77
N SER A 610 12.45 -9.42 24.89
CA SER A 610 13.83 -9.86 25.06
C SER A 610 14.83 -8.73 24.79
N ARG A 611 15.98 -8.78 25.48
CA ARG A 611 17.12 -7.89 25.19
C ARG A 611 17.73 -8.15 23.81
N ARG A 612 17.56 -9.36 23.26
CA ARG A 612 17.94 -9.69 21.88
C ARG A 612 17.22 -8.75 20.90
N VAL A 613 15.91 -8.56 21.10
CA VAL A 613 15.11 -7.65 20.28
C VAL A 613 15.60 -6.21 20.45
N ASP A 614 15.89 -5.73 21.66
CA ASP A 614 16.45 -4.37 21.86
C ASP A 614 17.69 -4.12 20.98
N GLU A 615 18.61 -5.08 20.90
CA GLU A 615 19.81 -4.97 20.06
C GLU A 615 19.52 -5.05 18.56
N ILE A 616 18.44 -5.71 18.13
CA ILE A 616 17.96 -5.66 16.74
C ILE A 616 17.41 -4.26 16.44
N LEU A 617 16.53 -3.72 17.29
CA LEU A 617 15.88 -2.43 17.06
C LEU A 617 16.91 -1.28 16.92
N LYS A 618 17.95 -1.27 17.77
CA LYS A 618 19.03 -0.26 17.75
C LYS A 618 19.82 -0.20 16.44
N ARG A 619 19.90 -1.32 15.72
CA ARG A 619 20.65 -1.44 14.46
C ARG A 619 19.75 -1.38 13.24
N ALA A 620 18.54 -1.97 13.33
CA ALA A 620 17.64 -2.14 12.21
C ALA A 620 16.86 -0.87 11.86
N PHE A 621 16.36 -0.10 12.84
CA PHE A 621 15.60 1.13 12.56
C PHE A 621 16.42 2.24 11.90
N PRO A 622 17.65 2.54 12.38
CA PRO A 622 18.49 3.51 11.69
C PRO A 622 18.78 3.08 10.25
N TRP A 623 19.00 1.79 10.00
CA TRP A 623 19.17 1.27 8.64
C TRP A 623 17.92 1.43 7.76
N ASP A 624 16.76 0.97 8.23
CA ASP A 624 15.49 0.96 7.48
C ASP A 624 15.12 2.36 6.98
N VAL A 625 15.46 3.39 7.77
CA VAL A 625 15.18 4.80 7.46
C VAL A 625 16.35 5.48 6.74
N MET A 626 17.55 5.47 7.34
CA MET A 626 18.66 6.27 6.84
C MET A 626 19.25 5.75 5.53
N GLY A 627 19.02 4.47 5.18
CA GLY A 627 19.38 3.98 3.83
C GLY A 627 18.65 4.75 2.72
N GLY A 628 17.37 5.06 2.93
CA GLY A 628 16.58 5.87 2.00
C GLY A 628 16.98 7.35 2.03
N VAL A 629 17.15 7.91 3.23
CA VAL A 629 17.57 9.31 3.41
C VAL A 629 18.96 9.55 2.81
N ALA A 630 19.90 8.61 2.98
CA ALA A 630 21.24 8.69 2.38
C ALA A 630 21.18 8.68 0.85
N ARG A 631 20.34 7.82 0.26
CA ARG A 631 20.14 7.80 -1.20
C ARG A 631 19.56 9.13 -1.69
N ARG A 632 18.57 9.69 -0.99
CA ARG A 632 17.98 11.00 -1.32
C ARG A 632 18.99 12.14 -1.18
N ALA A 633 19.82 12.09 -0.15
CA ALA A 633 20.93 13.02 0.03
C ALA A 633 21.90 12.93 -1.14
N TRP A 634 22.31 11.73 -1.57
CA TRP A 634 23.16 11.50 -2.74
C TRP A 634 22.56 12.09 -4.02
N ALA A 635 21.24 11.98 -4.20
CA ALA A 635 20.49 12.61 -5.28
C ALA A 635 20.35 14.14 -5.16
N ARG A 636 21.04 14.76 -4.19
CA ARG A 636 21.11 16.19 -3.90
C ARG A 636 19.82 16.80 -3.36
N ASN A 637 19.00 16.02 -2.66
CA ASN A 637 17.86 16.58 -1.93
C ASN A 637 18.34 17.34 -0.69
N GLU A 638 18.07 18.64 -0.64
CA GLU A 638 18.55 19.58 0.39
C GLU A 638 18.27 19.10 1.82
N ASN A 639 17.01 18.78 2.12
CA ASN A 639 16.59 18.33 3.45
C ASN A 639 17.23 16.99 3.86
N SER A 640 17.54 16.12 2.89
CA SER A 640 18.26 14.88 3.17
C SER A 640 19.74 15.11 3.43
N ILE A 641 20.37 16.07 2.74
CA ILE A 641 21.75 16.48 3.03
C ILE A 641 21.84 17.00 4.46
N GLU A 642 20.94 17.90 4.88
CA GLU A 642 20.84 18.37 6.27
C GLU A 642 20.72 17.21 7.26
N THR A 643 19.81 16.27 6.98
CA THR A 643 19.56 15.11 7.83
C THR A 643 20.77 14.19 7.95
N VAL A 644 21.47 13.93 6.85
CA VAL A 644 22.67 13.08 6.83
C VAL A 644 23.84 13.75 7.53
N ILE A 645 24.01 15.07 7.41
CA ILE A 645 25.03 15.82 8.18
C ILE A 645 24.81 15.61 9.67
N SER A 646 23.59 15.84 10.16
CA SER A 646 23.22 15.66 11.57
C SER A 646 23.41 14.21 12.04
N TYR A 647 23.05 13.24 11.18
CA TYR A 647 23.24 11.83 11.47
C TYR A 647 24.71 11.43 11.62
N ASN A 648 25.57 11.85 10.69
CA ASN A 648 27.01 11.58 10.75
C ASN A 648 27.67 12.23 11.99
N GLN A 649 27.22 13.43 12.38
CA GLN A 649 27.72 14.13 13.58
C GLN A 649 27.28 13.46 14.88
N SER A 650 26.07 12.88 14.91
CA SER A 650 25.53 12.24 16.12
C SER A 650 25.96 10.79 16.31
N ARG A 651 26.55 10.14 15.29
CA ARG A 651 26.96 8.72 15.34
C ARG A 651 28.38 8.45 14.79
N PRO A 652 29.41 9.24 15.17
CA PRO A 652 30.73 9.22 14.53
C PRO A 652 31.48 7.87 14.66
N ASP A 653 31.20 7.09 15.70
CA ASP A 653 31.91 5.84 15.99
C ASP A 653 31.25 4.60 15.38
N THR A 654 30.03 4.71 14.87
CA THR A 654 29.26 3.55 14.40
C THR A 654 28.87 3.63 12.93
N ASP A 655 28.48 4.81 12.46
CA ASP A 655 27.94 4.99 11.10
C ASP A 655 28.64 6.13 10.38
N HIS A 656 28.75 6.01 9.06
CA HIS A 656 29.27 7.08 8.20
C HIS A 656 28.62 7.01 6.82
N LEU A 657 27.87 8.03 6.46
CA LEU A 657 27.16 8.15 5.18
C LEU A 657 27.88 9.16 4.27
N THR A 658 27.95 8.86 2.97
CA THR A 658 28.56 9.77 1.98
C THR A 658 27.59 10.90 1.64
N LEU A 659 28.08 12.14 1.66
CA LEU A 659 27.36 13.35 1.23
C LEU A 659 27.85 13.79 -0.16
N PRO A 660 26.96 14.22 -1.08
CA PRO A 660 27.41 14.81 -2.34
C PRO A 660 27.90 16.25 -2.15
N PHE A 661 28.78 16.69 -3.04
CA PHE A 661 28.97 18.12 -3.30
C PHE A 661 27.89 18.63 -4.25
N ILE A 662 27.52 19.90 -4.11
CA ILE A 662 26.57 20.57 -5.01
C ILE A 662 27.38 21.24 -6.14
N PRO A 663 27.14 20.89 -7.41
CA PRO A 663 27.82 21.53 -8.54
C PRO A 663 27.35 22.98 -8.75
N ASP A 664 28.17 23.78 -9.42
CA ASP A 664 27.81 25.12 -9.88
C ASP A 664 27.14 25.02 -11.25
N ASP A 665 25.84 25.35 -11.31
CA ASP A 665 25.06 25.25 -12.55
C ASP A 665 25.56 26.22 -13.64
N SER A 666 26.06 27.39 -13.28
CA SER A 666 26.59 28.36 -14.27
C SER A 666 27.83 27.82 -14.97
N LEU A 667 28.70 27.14 -14.24
CA LEU A 667 29.86 26.44 -14.82
C LEU A 667 29.42 25.31 -15.76
N LEU A 668 28.38 24.56 -15.40
CA LEU A 668 27.87 23.46 -16.24
C LEU A 668 27.26 24.00 -17.54
N GLU A 669 26.48 25.07 -17.48
CA GLU A 669 25.91 25.73 -18.65
C GLU A 669 27.01 26.23 -19.61
N GLU A 670 28.06 26.87 -19.09
CA GLU A 670 29.21 27.34 -19.87
C GLU A 670 29.91 26.18 -20.59
N VAL A 671 30.27 25.11 -19.86
CA VAL A 671 30.97 23.95 -20.42
C VAL A 671 30.13 23.21 -21.47
N ILE A 672 28.80 23.15 -21.29
CA ILE A 672 27.89 22.54 -22.26
C ILE A 672 27.80 23.41 -23.52
N ALA A 673 27.58 24.72 -23.38
CA ALA A 673 27.49 25.66 -24.50
C ALA A 673 28.74 25.61 -25.38
N GLU A 674 29.94 25.59 -24.78
CA GLU A 674 31.22 25.47 -25.51
C GLU A 674 31.32 24.23 -26.42
N LYS A 675 30.57 23.16 -26.14
CA LYS A 675 30.66 21.87 -26.86
C LYS A 675 29.45 21.56 -27.74
N PHE A 676 28.26 22.03 -27.38
CA PHE A 676 27.02 21.73 -28.09
C PHE A 676 26.58 22.85 -29.04
N GLU A 677 27.16 24.05 -28.93
CA GLU A 677 26.94 25.14 -29.89
C GLU A 677 28.05 25.26 -30.95
N SER A 678 29.10 24.42 -30.86
CA SER A 678 30.14 24.22 -31.88
C SER A 678 29.77 23.10 -32.85
#